data_AF-A0A6L7X6L5-F1
#
_entry.id   AF-A0A6L7X6L5-F1
#
_cell.length_a   1.000
_cell.length_b   1.000
_cell.length_c   1.000
_cell.angle_alpha   90.00
_cell.angle_beta   90.00
_cell.angle_gamma   90.00
#
_symmetry.space_group_name_H-M   'P 1'
#
loop_
_entity.id
_entity.type
_entity.pdbx_description
1 polymer ?
#
loop_
_entity_poly.entity_id
_entity_poly.type
_entity_poly.pdbx_seq_one_letter_code
_entity_poly.pdbx_strand_id
1 'polypeptide(L)'
;QFTFSVRGGGAVQWNSRDLAVFTVDAKGTVTARGNGEARVQAWTPQSSDHALVRVRQLPAVLEPFGEGQRAGLGLSLTEPVGVRVLDEGGVPVSGVAVRFEPGAGHGGVEPGEASSDEEGLAAARWTLGPEPGTQTLAVSVAGAASVIIAATALDPDDAVASFEVLSGRDQWAWNGRALAEPIAVRALDDVGRSISAATIRFQPDAGGRADPQTAVSDSAGVVSTTWTLGTVPGPQTLAVSTGGDASAEVIATARDPDEAVASVEIVSGDDQWAVARHALPDSVTVHVSDETGRPIWGAAVTFEPEAGSGRANPGAAETDSLGLASAVWTLGQQLGVQRLAASAGGLAVGFDATAVSAEGVCNRTPAVSAEITRQAFRVRSCSEVTEATLGGIRRLVLVGKGIRRLRDGDFAGLAGLEELNLADNLLMDLPPGIFSGLSRLRRLVLASNELTQLTQEVLSELPALQELNFWHNQITELAPGTFANMVELERLRFDYNELTELPPDLFGRLPNLRLLTMRGNQLASLPEGIFNSLSRLQHLAVGDNLLTELPPSLFSETVQLERINVDGNRLAELPPGLFANTPALRQLRLERNRLEILPPGIFGGLQELARLDLSSNDLAELPLGVFAGTPKLAQLSLQRNELAQLPPGLFAGLTALEWVTLQANPGAPFPIRPEFVRLDGNPLSPSPARVALRVPPGAPFAFTVPVSVQRGSISRDTVSLLLGDTVSTTFEVSANADGGAVHLGFPPLPDVRADGYGGLEVVRGEELVLFAETDNRSPVARSPIPAHRLQAGGPSADLKLAQYFDDPDGDSLAFAVAMTEPGVVAARIEDGVLWLDPQSVDTTVVQVQATDPEGLGATHRFRAWVVPAPDPEAFNIELYFDPGFTVEEEAVVRRAADRWMEVVTGDLPDVPVRDSLVGSCANEPSPPRVVGVIDDLLIRMRFVALQGNASATATICGKREESGQAFLGMNAFSLWYVRRPDSDVDRLYRSALHEIGHVLGFGDWTTGPDPDAWKAMYRGVGTDPHFAGPLATAAFDAAGGLAYPGGKVPLEDKIPLVG
;
A
#
# COMPACT_ATOMS: atom_id res chain seq x y z
N GLN A 1 65.33 -2.74 -73.14
CA GLN A 1 65.89 -4.05 -73.55
C GLN A 1 67.41 -4.01 -73.38
N PHE A 2 68.06 -5.10 -72.95
CA PHE A 2 69.54 -5.21 -72.89
C PHE A 2 69.99 -6.70 -72.93
N THR A 3 71.26 -7.04 -73.22
CA THR A 3 71.70 -8.43 -73.53
C THR A 3 72.90 -8.92 -72.71
N PHE A 4 72.88 -10.20 -72.29
CA PHE A 4 73.96 -10.90 -71.57
C PHE A 4 74.78 -11.87 -72.48
N SER A 5 76.04 -12.21 -72.10
CA SER A 5 76.92 -13.15 -72.85
C SER A 5 77.81 -14.02 -71.93
N VAL A 6 78.28 -15.20 -72.38
CA VAL A 6 79.10 -16.18 -71.59
C VAL A 6 80.42 -16.53 -72.30
N ARG A 7 81.54 -16.69 -71.55
CA ARG A 7 82.90 -17.04 -72.07
C ARG A 7 83.18 -18.56 -71.96
N GLY A 8 83.61 -19.25 -73.05
CA GLY A 8 84.09 -20.65 -72.97
C GLY A 8 83.71 -21.63 -74.12
N GLY A 9 82.97 -21.22 -75.14
CA GLY A 9 82.83 -21.97 -76.41
C GLY A 9 81.89 -23.18 -76.43
N GLY A 10 81.15 -23.45 -75.35
CA GLY A 10 80.03 -24.40 -75.37
C GLY A 10 78.69 -23.71 -75.64
N ALA A 11 77.73 -24.43 -76.23
CA ALA A 11 76.36 -23.93 -76.38
C ALA A 11 75.72 -23.69 -75.01
N VAL A 12 75.32 -22.44 -74.72
CA VAL A 12 74.72 -22.01 -73.45
C VAL A 12 73.23 -21.76 -73.64
N GLN A 13 72.41 -22.17 -72.67
CA GLN A 13 70.98 -21.84 -72.65
C GLN A 13 70.67 -20.80 -71.57
N TRP A 14 69.72 -19.91 -71.88
CA TRP A 14 69.27 -18.81 -71.03
C TRP A 14 67.83 -19.04 -70.58
N ASN A 15 67.55 -18.66 -69.34
CA ASN A 15 66.20 -18.63 -68.80
C ASN A 15 66.00 -17.43 -67.89
N SER A 16 64.77 -16.89 -67.84
CA SER A 16 64.34 -15.96 -66.80
C SER A 16 63.50 -16.73 -65.81
N ARG A 17 63.74 -16.53 -64.51
CA ARG A 17 62.92 -17.17 -63.47
C ARG A 17 61.51 -16.59 -63.39
N ASP A 18 61.28 -15.42 -63.95
CA ASP A 18 59.96 -14.81 -63.99
C ASP A 18 59.76 -14.03 -65.30
N LEU A 19 58.96 -14.62 -66.19
CA LEU A 19 58.67 -14.07 -67.50
C LEU A 19 57.67 -12.91 -67.45
N ALA A 20 56.93 -12.75 -66.33
CA ALA A 20 56.03 -11.62 -66.12
C ALA A 20 56.81 -10.32 -65.85
N VAL A 21 57.98 -10.40 -65.20
CA VAL A 21 58.85 -9.23 -65.02
C VAL A 21 59.64 -8.93 -66.29
N PHE A 22 60.30 -9.94 -66.88
CA PHE A 22 60.98 -9.80 -68.17
C PHE A 22 61.21 -11.14 -68.86
N THR A 23 61.29 -11.11 -70.19
CA THR A 23 61.68 -12.27 -71.01
C THR A 23 63.14 -12.19 -71.44
N VAL A 24 63.86 -13.32 -71.46
CA VAL A 24 65.21 -13.44 -72.04
C VAL A 24 65.19 -14.36 -73.26
N ASP A 25 65.81 -13.95 -74.37
CA ASP A 25 65.91 -14.77 -75.58
C ASP A 25 67.13 -15.73 -75.57
N ALA A 26 67.22 -16.60 -76.58
CA ALA A 26 68.31 -17.58 -76.72
C ALA A 26 69.72 -16.96 -76.89
N LYS A 27 69.81 -15.66 -77.20
CA LYS A 27 71.08 -14.92 -77.27
C LYS A 27 71.42 -14.23 -75.94
N GLY A 28 70.50 -14.23 -74.96
CA GLY A 28 70.65 -13.58 -73.66
C GLY A 28 69.99 -12.19 -73.57
N THR A 29 69.13 -11.78 -74.51
CA THR A 29 68.50 -10.44 -74.53
C THR A 29 67.26 -10.35 -73.65
N VAL A 30 67.31 -9.49 -72.63
CA VAL A 30 66.28 -9.19 -71.64
C VAL A 30 65.36 -8.04 -72.07
N THR A 31 64.05 -8.27 -72.03
CA THR A 31 62.98 -7.30 -72.35
C THR A 31 62.03 -7.17 -71.18
N ALA A 32 61.96 -5.98 -70.57
CA ALA A 32 61.00 -5.68 -69.51
C ALA A 32 59.56 -5.92 -69.99
N ARG A 33 58.75 -6.57 -69.15
CA ARG A 33 57.36 -6.92 -69.42
C ARG A 33 56.41 -6.39 -68.34
N GLY A 34 56.85 -6.33 -67.09
CA GLY A 34 56.03 -5.87 -65.98
C GLY A 34 56.89 -5.42 -64.80
N ASN A 35 56.27 -4.67 -63.88
CA ASN A 35 56.92 -4.25 -62.65
C ASN A 35 57.38 -5.45 -61.83
N GLY A 36 58.54 -5.33 -61.23
CA GLY A 36 59.06 -6.34 -60.32
C GLY A 36 60.54 -6.59 -60.51
N GLU A 37 61.02 -7.65 -59.86
CA GLU A 37 62.43 -8.00 -59.85
C GLU A 37 62.60 -9.49 -60.12
N ALA A 38 63.38 -9.84 -61.13
CA ALA A 38 63.57 -11.24 -61.50
C ALA A 38 65.03 -11.52 -61.86
N ARG A 39 65.41 -12.80 -61.77
CA ARG A 39 66.77 -13.24 -62.09
C ARG A 39 66.82 -13.92 -63.45
N VAL A 40 67.78 -13.53 -64.26
CA VAL A 40 68.17 -14.22 -65.48
C VAL A 40 69.27 -15.23 -65.16
N GLN A 41 69.16 -16.46 -65.66
CA GLN A 41 70.09 -17.56 -65.41
C GLN A 41 70.61 -18.14 -66.73
N ALA A 42 71.89 -18.49 -66.75
CA ALA A 42 72.57 -19.14 -67.87
C ALA A 42 73.16 -20.48 -67.41
N TRP A 43 73.12 -21.53 -68.25
CA TRP A 43 73.78 -22.79 -67.93
C TRP A 43 74.27 -23.59 -69.15
N THR A 44 75.22 -24.50 -68.87
CA THR A 44 75.79 -25.52 -69.76
C THR A 44 75.68 -26.89 -69.09
N PRO A 45 75.95 -28.03 -69.76
CA PRO A 45 75.91 -29.35 -69.12
C PRO A 45 76.85 -29.51 -67.92
N GLN A 46 77.84 -28.63 -67.77
CA GLN A 46 78.90 -28.73 -66.75
C GLN A 46 78.82 -27.63 -65.67
N SER A 47 78.06 -26.53 -65.87
CA SER A 47 77.89 -25.45 -64.87
C SER A 47 76.70 -24.50 -65.15
N SER A 48 76.28 -23.69 -64.15
CA SER A 48 75.24 -22.64 -64.28
C SER A 48 75.53 -21.37 -63.45
N ASP A 49 75.08 -20.17 -63.87
CA ASP A 49 75.21 -18.86 -63.18
C ASP A 49 74.01 -17.90 -63.42
N HIS A 50 73.79 -16.84 -62.61
CA HIS A 50 72.60 -15.95 -62.69
C HIS A 50 72.78 -14.48 -62.22
N ALA A 51 71.94 -13.54 -62.70
CA ALA A 51 71.93 -12.08 -62.37
C ALA A 51 70.51 -11.50 -62.14
N LEU A 52 70.33 -10.44 -61.31
CA LEU A 52 69.03 -9.80 -60.98
C LEU A 52 68.74 -8.56 -61.85
N VAL A 53 67.47 -8.36 -62.25
CA VAL A 53 66.96 -7.21 -63.01
C VAL A 53 65.69 -6.67 -62.34
N ARG A 54 65.54 -5.34 -62.20
CA ARG A 54 64.38 -4.65 -61.60
C ARG A 54 63.69 -3.71 -62.62
N VAL A 55 62.36 -3.67 -62.65
CA VAL A 55 61.53 -2.85 -63.56
C VAL A 55 60.48 -2.06 -62.76
N ARG A 56 60.28 -0.75 -63.07
CA ARG A 56 59.30 0.17 -62.45
C ARG A 56 58.48 0.97 -63.49
N GLN A 57 57.21 1.28 -63.18
CA GLN A 57 56.21 2.02 -63.98
C GLN A 57 55.94 3.40 -63.33
N LEU A 58 55.64 4.45 -64.12
CA LEU A 58 55.51 5.84 -63.65
C LEU A 58 54.12 6.43 -63.97
N PRO A 59 53.48 7.21 -63.07
CA PRO A 59 52.18 7.84 -63.31
C PRO A 59 52.27 9.03 -64.27
N ALA A 60 51.22 9.25 -65.07
CA ALA A 60 51.15 10.33 -66.07
C ALA A 60 49.78 11.06 -66.17
N VAL A 61 48.65 10.38 -65.88
CA VAL A 61 47.28 10.94 -66.05
C VAL A 61 46.42 10.71 -64.80
N LEU A 62 45.60 11.70 -64.42
CA LEU A 62 44.61 11.63 -63.34
C LEU A 62 43.19 11.82 -63.89
N GLU A 63 42.27 10.89 -63.59
CA GLU A 63 40.86 10.98 -63.96
C GLU A 63 39.97 11.20 -62.71
N PRO A 64 39.29 12.37 -62.56
CA PRO A 64 38.47 12.65 -61.37
C PRO A 64 37.12 11.92 -61.37
N PHE A 65 36.59 11.64 -60.18
CA PHE A 65 35.24 11.14 -59.94
C PHE A 65 34.60 11.80 -58.70
N GLY A 66 33.26 11.74 -58.63
CA GLY A 66 32.50 12.34 -57.53
C GLY A 66 32.18 13.84 -57.72
N GLU A 67 32.31 14.37 -58.93
CA GLU A 67 32.00 15.78 -59.25
C GLU A 67 30.49 16.07 -59.25
N GLY A 68 30.13 17.32 -58.93
CA GLY A 68 28.77 17.84 -59.09
C GLY A 68 27.80 17.53 -57.93
N GLN A 69 28.31 16.95 -56.83
CA GLN A 69 27.50 16.67 -55.63
C GLN A 69 27.05 17.96 -54.93
N ARG A 70 25.97 17.85 -54.12
CA ARG A 70 25.40 18.96 -53.35
C ARG A 70 25.22 18.55 -51.89
N ALA A 71 25.41 19.48 -50.97
CA ALA A 71 25.10 19.28 -49.54
C ALA A 71 24.79 20.62 -48.86
N GLY A 72 24.13 20.59 -47.70
CA GLY A 72 23.98 21.77 -46.85
C GLY A 72 25.32 22.29 -46.33
N LEU A 73 25.38 23.57 -45.96
CA LEU A 73 26.57 24.19 -45.37
C LEU A 73 27.12 23.35 -44.20
N GLY A 74 28.43 23.08 -44.19
CA GLY A 74 29.08 22.33 -43.11
C GLY A 74 28.86 20.82 -43.13
N LEU A 75 28.11 20.27 -44.09
CA LEU A 75 27.87 18.83 -44.22
C LEU A 75 28.85 18.16 -45.20
N SER A 76 29.16 16.89 -44.93
CA SER A 76 29.93 16.05 -45.85
C SER A 76 29.13 15.68 -47.08
N LEU A 77 29.78 15.63 -48.23
CA LEU A 77 29.24 14.99 -49.43
C LEU A 77 28.93 13.52 -49.14
N THR A 78 27.86 13.03 -49.75
CA THR A 78 27.33 11.68 -49.50
C THR A 78 28.21 10.61 -50.15
N GLU A 79 28.76 10.88 -51.34
CA GLU A 79 29.68 9.99 -52.04
C GLU A 79 31.12 10.50 -51.95
N PRO A 80 32.11 9.60 -51.83
CA PRO A 80 33.52 9.99 -51.80
C PRO A 80 33.95 10.60 -53.13
N VAL A 81 34.90 11.53 -53.05
CA VAL A 81 35.50 12.22 -54.21
C VAL A 81 36.94 11.76 -54.39
N GLY A 82 37.43 11.66 -55.61
CA GLY A 82 38.73 11.05 -55.84
C GLY A 82 39.22 11.11 -57.27
N VAL A 83 40.36 10.44 -57.51
CA VAL A 83 40.94 10.27 -58.86
C VAL A 83 41.37 8.84 -59.10
N ARG A 84 41.42 8.44 -60.37
CA ARG A 84 42.15 7.25 -60.85
C ARG A 84 43.49 7.68 -61.44
N VAL A 85 44.59 7.06 -60.98
CA VAL A 85 45.97 7.31 -61.39
C VAL A 85 46.39 6.31 -62.46
N LEU A 86 46.77 6.82 -63.64
CA LEU A 86 47.13 6.04 -64.83
C LEU A 86 48.53 6.42 -65.35
N ASP A 87 49.23 5.50 -66.01
CA ASP A 87 50.48 5.80 -66.75
C ASP A 87 50.20 6.37 -68.16
N GLU A 88 51.26 6.66 -68.93
CA GLU A 88 51.13 7.23 -70.29
C GLU A 88 50.42 6.28 -71.27
N GLY A 89 50.39 4.98 -70.98
CA GLY A 89 49.67 3.96 -71.74
C GLY A 89 48.22 3.74 -71.30
N GLY A 90 47.74 4.48 -70.28
CA GLY A 90 46.39 4.33 -69.73
C GLY A 90 46.23 3.14 -68.78
N VAL A 91 47.33 2.57 -68.27
CA VAL A 91 47.31 1.45 -67.33
C VAL A 91 47.31 1.98 -65.90
N PRO A 92 46.46 1.45 -64.99
CA PRO A 92 46.46 1.85 -63.59
C PRO A 92 47.80 1.72 -62.89
N VAL A 93 48.15 2.72 -62.09
CA VAL A 93 49.39 2.74 -61.31
C VAL A 93 49.04 2.67 -59.82
N SER A 94 49.40 1.54 -59.21
CA SER A 94 49.18 1.27 -57.80
C SER A 94 50.32 1.78 -56.90
N GLY A 95 49.98 2.15 -55.67
CA GLY A 95 50.93 2.57 -54.63
C GLY A 95 51.43 4.00 -54.78
N VAL A 96 50.72 4.85 -55.51
CA VAL A 96 51.06 6.26 -55.74
C VAL A 96 50.34 7.15 -54.73
N ALA A 97 51.06 8.01 -54.01
CA ALA A 97 50.47 8.96 -53.08
C ALA A 97 49.74 10.10 -53.82
N VAL A 98 48.44 10.26 -53.52
CA VAL A 98 47.53 11.27 -54.08
C VAL A 98 47.12 12.24 -52.97
N ARG A 99 47.33 13.53 -53.20
CA ARG A 99 47.06 14.59 -52.21
C ARG A 99 45.79 15.37 -52.54
N PHE A 100 44.92 15.55 -51.56
CA PHE A 100 43.64 16.26 -51.64
C PHE A 100 43.73 17.58 -50.86
N GLU A 101 43.54 18.71 -51.53
CA GLU A 101 43.63 20.04 -50.92
C GLU A 101 42.35 20.85 -51.22
N PRO A 102 41.53 21.18 -50.21
CA PRO A 102 40.38 22.04 -50.38
C PRO A 102 40.80 23.40 -50.92
N GLY A 103 40.16 23.84 -52.00
CA GLY A 103 40.38 25.13 -52.64
C GLY A 103 39.54 26.24 -51.99
N ALA A 104 38.89 27.06 -52.83
CA ALA A 104 38.00 28.11 -52.35
C ALA A 104 36.78 27.51 -51.64
N GLY A 105 36.55 27.91 -50.38
CA GLY A 105 35.42 27.45 -49.56
C GLY A 105 35.79 26.92 -48.17
N HIS A 106 37.07 26.64 -47.88
CA HIS A 106 37.56 26.24 -46.53
C HIS A 106 36.88 25.00 -45.91
N GLY A 107 36.36 24.09 -46.72
CA GLY A 107 35.86 22.78 -46.30
C GLY A 107 36.94 21.83 -45.79
N GLY A 108 36.55 20.76 -45.11
CA GLY A 108 37.47 19.73 -44.59
C GLY A 108 37.54 18.50 -45.51
N VAL A 109 38.71 17.88 -45.67
CA VAL A 109 38.86 16.64 -46.44
C VAL A 109 39.60 15.57 -45.63
N GLU A 110 39.13 14.32 -45.68
CA GLU A 110 39.72 13.21 -44.95
C GLU A 110 39.69 11.88 -45.76
N PRO A 111 40.84 11.21 -45.95
CA PRO A 111 42.19 11.67 -45.61
C PRO A 111 42.67 12.77 -46.58
N GLY A 112 43.55 13.66 -46.12
CA GLY A 112 44.19 14.67 -46.98
C GLY A 112 45.22 14.11 -47.97
N GLU A 113 45.64 12.86 -47.78
CA GLU A 113 46.49 12.11 -48.72
C GLU A 113 46.10 10.63 -48.67
N ALA A 114 45.96 9.99 -49.84
CA ALA A 114 45.66 8.56 -49.97
C ALA A 114 46.54 7.91 -51.04
N SER A 115 46.94 6.66 -50.83
CA SER A 115 47.67 5.90 -51.86
C SER A 115 46.70 5.21 -52.83
N SER A 116 47.03 5.19 -54.12
CA SER A 116 46.24 4.50 -55.13
C SER A 116 46.26 2.98 -54.95
N ASP A 117 45.10 2.33 -55.11
CA ASP A 117 44.94 0.87 -55.03
C ASP A 117 45.40 0.15 -56.33
N GLU A 118 45.12 -1.15 -56.47
CA GLU A 118 45.53 -1.96 -57.64
C GLU A 118 44.84 -1.49 -58.94
N GLU A 119 43.67 -0.86 -58.82
CA GLU A 119 42.90 -0.22 -59.88
C GLU A 119 43.26 1.26 -60.10
N GLY A 120 44.25 1.76 -59.35
CA GLY A 120 44.75 3.12 -59.43
C GLY A 120 43.88 4.16 -58.72
N LEU A 121 42.85 3.77 -57.96
CA LEU A 121 41.92 4.69 -57.32
C LEU A 121 42.44 5.22 -55.97
N ALA A 122 42.26 6.52 -55.76
CA ALA A 122 42.45 7.17 -54.46
C ALA A 122 41.26 8.10 -54.18
N ALA A 123 40.69 8.02 -52.98
CA ALA A 123 39.45 8.71 -52.62
C ALA A 123 39.54 9.38 -51.24
N ALA A 124 38.73 10.43 -51.03
CA ALA A 124 38.55 11.12 -49.77
C ALA A 124 37.09 11.56 -49.55
N ARG A 125 36.70 11.77 -48.29
CA ARG A 125 35.43 12.40 -47.91
C ARG A 125 35.63 13.90 -47.81
N TRP A 126 34.70 14.68 -48.36
CA TRP A 126 34.79 16.14 -48.40
C TRP A 126 33.58 16.77 -47.70
N THR A 127 33.85 17.60 -46.70
CA THR A 127 32.88 18.46 -45.98
C THR A 127 32.91 19.86 -46.54
N LEU A 128 31.75 20.34 -47.01
CA LEU A 128 31.63 21.68 -47.59
C LEU A 128 31.74 22.75 -46.49
N GLY A 129 32.41 23.86 -46.80
CA GLY A 129 32.55 24.97 -45.89
C GLY A 129 31.29 25.84 -45.76
N PRO A 130 31.36 26.93 -44.98
CA PRO A 130 30.20 27.71 -44.52
C PRO A 130 29.64 28.68 -45.56
N GLU A 131 30.23 28.79 -46.75
CA GLU A 131 29.76 29.69 -47.80
C GLU A 131 28.91 28.93 -48.85
N PRO A 132 27.68 29.39 -49.14
CA PRO A 132 26.84 28.77 -50.16
C PRO A 132 27.41 28.99 -51.57
N GLY A 133 27.14 28.06 -52.48
CA GLY A 133 27.62 28.08 -53.86
C GLY A 133 28.68 27.01 -54.16
N THR A 134 29.30 27.12 -55.33
CA THR A 134 30.26 26.11 -55.82
C THR A 134 31.59 26.21 -55.08
N GLN A 135 31.98 25.11 -54.43
CA GLN A 135 33.28 24.93 -53.79
C GLN A 135 34.14 23.94 -54.61
N THR A 136 35.47 24.01 -54.44
CA THR A 136 36.43 23.19 -55.23
C THR A 136 37.43 22.43 -54.36
N LEU A 137 37.86 21.25 -54.83
CA LEU A 137 38.88 20.38 -54.23
C LEU A 137 39.97 20.07 -55.26
N ALA A 138 41.20 20.49 -55.00
CA ALA A 138 42.34 20.20 -55.86
C ALA A 138 42.96 18.83 -55.52
N VAL A 139 43.29 18.04 -56.54
CA VAL A 139 43.90 16.72 -56.40
C VAL A 139 45.19 16.65 -57.20
N SER A 140 46.28 16.20 -56.57
CA SER A 140 47.62 16.22 -57.18
C SER A 140 48.46 14.96 -56.87
N VAL A 141 49.33 14.61 -57.83
CA VAL A 141 50.25 13.46 -57.76
C VAL A 141 51.62 13.87 -58.31
N ALA A 142 52.71 13.43 -57.67
CA ALA A 142 54.06 13.71 -58.15
C ALA A 142 54.31 13.06 -59.52
N GLY A 143 54.61 13.89 -60.54
CA GLY A 143 54.89 13.44 -61.90
C GLY A 143 53.71 13.51 -62.88
N ALA A 144 52.51 13.88 -62.43
CA ALA A 144 51.32 14.07 -63.26
C ALA A 144 50.72 15.48 -63.09
N ALA A 145 49.86 15.92 -64.02
CA ALA A 145 49.13 17.19 -63.89
C ALA A 145 47.98 17.08 -62.86
N SER A 146 47.75 18.12 -62.07
CA SER A 146 46.68 18.16 -61.06
C SER A 146 45.30 18.38 -61.68
N VAL A 147 44.25 17.90 -60.99
CA VAL A 147 42.83 18.06 -61.38
C VAL A 147 42.03 18.75 -60.27
N ILE A 148 40.85 19.29 -60.59
CA ILE A 148 39.96 19.98 -59.65
C ILE A 148 38.57 19.35 -59.71
N ILE A 149 38.03 18.97 -58.55
CA ILE A 149 36.67 18.45 -58.36
C ILE A 149 35.81 19.58 -57.78
N ALA A 150 34.57 19.75 -58.25
CA ALA A 150 33.65 20.78 -57.75
C ALA A 150 32.36 20.20 -57.15
N ALA A 151 31.83 20.86 -56.11
CA ALA A 151 30.56 20.54 -55.45
C ALA A 151 29.81 21.82 -55.02
N THR A 152 28.51 21.77 -54.75
CA THR A 152 27.68 22.95 -54.41
C THR A 152 27.14 22.90 -52.98
N ALA A 153 27.38 23.94 -52.19
CA ALA A 153 26.83 24.09 -50.85
C ALA A 153 25.49 24.87 -50.89
N LEU A 154 24.42 24.31 -50.33
CA LEU A 154 23.05 24.89 -50.35
C LEU A 154 22.78 25.77 -49.12
N ASP A 155 21.96 26.82 -49.29
CA ASP A 155 21.42 27.60 -48.17
C ASP A 155 20.52 26.72 -47.27
N PRO A 156 20.49 26.91 -45.93
CA PRO A 156 19.68 26.10 -45.03
C PRO A 156 18.20 25.99 -45.41
N ASP A 157 17.56 27.07 -45.89
CA ASP A 157 16.12 27.02 -46.25
C ASP A 157 15.88 26.16 -47.50
N ASP A 158 16.82 26.20 -48.45
CA ASP A 158 16.80 25.43 -49.71
C ASP A 158 17.29 23.98 -49.52
N ALA A 159 18.02 23.71 -48.43
CA ALA A 159 18.52 22.38 -48.10
C ALA A 159 17.47 21.49 -47.42
N VAL A 160 16.36 22.07 -46.92
CA VAL A 160 15.26 21.29 -46.34
C VAL A 160 14.48 20.61 -47.46
N ALA A 161 14.47 19.28 -47.45
CA ALA A 161 13.70 18.45 -48.37
C ALA A 161 12.41 17.90 -47.73
N SER A 162 12.39 17.71 -46.40
CA SER A 162 11.23 17.17 -45.69
C SER A 162 11.17 17.59 -44.21
N PHE A 163 10.02 17.39 -43.58
CA PHE A 163 9.83 17.59 -42.14
C PHE A 163 9.40 16.30 -41.44
N GLU A 164 10.04 15.98 -40.32
CA GLU A 164 9.60 14.97 -39.37
C GLU A 164 8.82 15.66 -38.24
N VAL A 165 7.57 15.26 -37.98
CA VAL A 165 6.82 15.80 -36.84
C VAL A 165 7.14 14.98 -35.60
N LEU A 166 7.71 15.63 -34.60
CA LEU A 166 8.21 15.01 -33.37
C LEU A 166 7.16 14.91 -32.27
N SER A 167 6.24 15.88 -32.19
CA SER A 167 5.20 15.94 -31.15
C SER A 167 3.92 16.61 -31.63
N GLY A 168 2.83 16.34 -30.93
CA GLY A 168 1.56 17.04 -31.10
C GLY A 168 0.67 16.64 -32.29
N ARG A 169 0.87 15.45 -32.88
CA ARG A 169 -0.06 14.87 -33.89
C ARG A 169 -1.37 14.40 -33.25
N ASP A 170 -2.45 14.39 -34.04
CA ASP A 170 -3.76 13.79 -33.72
C ASP A 170 -4.38 14.28 -32.40
N GLN A 171 -4.01 15.48 -31.99
CA GLN A 171 -4.55 16.10 -30.79
C GLN A 171 -5.96 16.66 -31.03
N TRP A 172 -6.62 17.01 -29.94
CA TRP A 172 -7.86 17.75 -29.96
C TRP A 172 -7.84 18.87 -28.91
N ALA A 173 -8.67 19.88 -29.12
CA ALA A 173 -8.98 20.89 -28.12
C ALA A 173 -10.42 21.37 -28.30
N TRP A 174 -10.99 21.98 -27.26
CA TRP A 174 -12.27 22.67 -27.40
C TRP A 174 -12.14 23.85 -28.38
N ASN A 175 -13.22 24.16 -29.10
CA ASN A 175 -13.27 25.27 -30.06
C ASN A 175 -12.62 26.55 -29.49
N GLY A 176 -11.65 27.12 -30.22
CA GLY A 176 -10.94 28.34 -29.81
C GLY A 176 -9.83 28.16 -28.78
N ARG A 177 -9.43 26.92 -28.42
CA ARG A 177 -8.42 26.64 -27.38
C ARG A 177 -7.12 26.05 -27.94
N ALA A 178 -6.04 26.19 -27.16
CA ALA A 178 -4.73 25.64 -27.45
C ALA A 178 -4.71 24.12 -27.30
N LEU A 179 -3.97 23.44 -28.17
CA LEU A 179 -3.61 22.05 -27.99
C LEU A 179 -2.82 21.85 -26.70
N ALA A 180 -3.00 20.70 -26.06
CA ALA A 180 -2.36 20.38 -24.79
C ALA A 180 -0.83 20.25 -24.92
N GLU A 181 -0.36 19.73 -26.05
CA GLU A 181 1.05 19.61 -26.40
C GLU A 181 1.40 20.54 -27.57
N PRO A 182 2.53 21.29 -27.51
CA PRO A 182 2.99 22.07 -28.65
C PRO A 182 3.39 21.18 -29.83
N ILE A 183 3.23 21.71 -31.05
CA ILE A 183 3.68 21.05 -32.27
C ILE A 183 5.19 21.23 -32.39
N ALA A 184 5.95 20.15 -32.43
CA ALA A 184 7.38 20.18 -32.73
C ALA A 184 7.69 19.42 -34.02
N VAL A 185 8.57 19.99 -34.86
CA VAL A 185 9.00 19.40 -36.13
C VAL A 185 10.52 19.51 -36.30
N ARG A 186 11.11 18.58 -37.05
CA ARG A 186 12.51 18.56 -37.44
C ARG A 186 12.65 18.71 -38.95
N ALA A 187 13.46 19.66 -39.40
CA ALA A 187 13.81 19.84 -40.81
C ALA A 187 14.95 18.90 -41.22
N LEU A 188 14.76 18.21 -42.35
CA LEU A 188 15.67 17.19 -42.88
C LEU A 188 16.04 17.47 -44.34
N ASP A 189 17.27 17.12 -44.74
CA ASP A 189 17.68 17.09 -46.14
C ASP A 189 17.17 15.83 -46.87
N ASP A 190 17.54 15.70 -48.15
CA ASP A 190 17.13 14.61 -49.04
C ASP A 190 17.65 13.22 -48.63
N VAL A 191 18.65 13.18 -47.75
CA VAL A 191 19.25 11.96 -47.19
C VAL A 191 18.95 11.79 -45.70
N GLY A 192 18.07 12.61 -45.12
CA GLY A 192 17.57 12.47 -43.75
C GLY A 192 18.46 13.07 -42.66
N ARG A 193 19.39 13.98 -42.99
CA ARG A 193 20.21 14.71 -42.02
C ARG A 193 19.50 15.98 -41.56
N SER A 194 19.69 16.33 -40.29
CA SER A 194 19.09 17.54 -39.71
C SER A 194 19.69 18.82 -40.30
N ILE A 195 18.82 19.73 -40.72
CA ILE A 195 19.22 21.05 -41.21
C ILE A 195 19.01 22.08 -40.10
N SER A 196 20.12 22.62 -39.60
CA SER A 196 20.11 23.74 -38.65
C SER A 196 20.00 25.08 -39.35
N ALA A 197 19.48 26.10 -38.64
CA ALA A 197 19.35 27.48 -39.10
C ALA A 197 18.37 27.71 -40.26
N ALA A 198 17.48 26.75 -40.54
CA ALA A 198 16.39 26.92 -41.50
C ALA A 198 15.20 27.65 -40.85
N THR A 199 14.57 28.59 -41.57
CA THR A 199 13.40 29.35 -41.13
C THR A 199 12.12 28.60 -41.48
N ILE A 200 11.39 28.14 -40.46
CA ILE A 200 10.19 27.32 -40.58
C ILE A 200 8.95 28.15 -40.22
N ARG A 201 7.92 28.08 -41.07
CA ARG A 201 6.63 28.77 -40.92
C ARG A 201 5.52 27.81 -40.54
N PHE A 202 4.66 28.23 -39.61
CA PHE A 202 3.49 27.51 -39.12
C PHE A 202 2.21 28.27 -39.50
N GLN A 203 1.36 27.68 -40.35
CA GLN A 203 0.19 28.33 -40.94
C GLN A 203 -1.08 27.50 -40.73
N PRO A 204 -1.94 27.86 -39.76
CA PRO A 204 -3.25 27.21 -39.56
C PRO A 204 -4.26 27.53 -40.67
N ASP A 205 -5.13 26.59 -41.04
CA ASP A 205 -6.12 26.71 -42.13
C ASP A 205 -7.51 27.27 -41.71
N ALA A 206 -7.97 27.01 -40.48
CA ALA A 206 -9.34 27.25 -40.03
C ALA A 206 -9.48 28.40 -39.00
N GLY A 207 -8.72 29.49 -39.16
CA GLY A 207 -8.80 30.66 -38.27
C GLY A 207 -8.12 30.47 -36.90
N GLY A 208 -7.41 29.36 -36.71
CA GLY A 208 -6.54 29.14 -35.56
C GLY A 208 -5.28 30.02 -35.57
N ARG A 209 -4.52 29.98 -34.48
CA ARG A 209 -3.27 30.77 -34.30
C ARG A 209 -2.13 29.88 -33.83
N ALA A 210 -0.98 29.96 -34.50
CA ALA A 210 0.29 29.40 -34.04
C ALA A 210 1.13 30.48 -33.34
N ASP A 211 1.79 30.14 -32.24
CA ASP A 211 2.66 31.05 -31.48
C ASP A 211 3.95 30.31 -31.03
N PRO A 212 5.13 30.60 -31.62
CA PRO A 212 5.36 31.57 -32.70
C PRO A 212 4.87 31.07 -34.08
N GLN A 213 4.53 32.00 -35.00
CA GLN A 213 4.17 31.67 -36.39
C GLN A 213 5.38 31.31 -37.26
N THR A 214 6.59 31.71 -36.86
CA THR A 214 7.84 31.41 -37.55
C THR A 214 8.95 31.16 -36.53
N ALA A 215 9.74 30.11 -36.73
CA ALA A 215 10.87 29.76 -35.86
C ALA A 215 12.06 29.28 -36.68
N VAL A 216 13.27 29.43 -36.15
CA VAL A 216 14.52 28.98 -36.80
C VAL A 216 14.96 27.67 -36.17
N SER A 217 15.32 26.68 -36.99
CA SER A 217 15.74 25.37 -36.52
C SER A 217 17.06 25.41 -35.74
N ASP A 218 17.12 24.65 -34.65
CA ASP A 218 18.31 24.51 -33.82
C ASP A 218 19.36 23.58 -34.46
N SER A 219 20.44 23.26 -33.73
CA SER A 219 21.49 22.35 -34.22
C SER A 219 21.02 20.91 -34.45
N ALA A 220 19.85 20.52 -33.91
CA ALA A 220 19.20 19.24 -34.15
C ALA A 220 18.11 19.35 -35.24
N GLY A 221 18.00 20.50 -35.89
CA GLY A 221 17.00 20.80 -36.92
C GLY A 221 15.58 21.00 -36.39
N VAL A 222 15.39 21.18 -35.07
CA VAL A 222 14.06 21.17 -34.42
C VAL A 222 13.50 22.59 -34.22
N VAL A 223 12.19 22.73 -34.38
CA VAL A 223 11.39 23.92 -34.01
C VAL A 223 10.09 23.50 -33.33
N SER A 224 9.49 24.40 -32.54
CA SER A 224 8.17 24.16 -31.92
C SER A 224 7.26 25.40 -31.95
N THR A 225 5.95 25.16 -31.89
CA THR A 225 4.91 26.20 -31.78
C THR A 225 3.71 25.72 -30.96
N THR A 226 3.06 26.63 -30.24
CA THR A 226 1.76 26.35 -29.61
C THR A 226 0.65 26.65 -30.60
N TRP A 227 -0.26 25.69 -30.83
CA TRP A 227 -1.36 25.86 -31.78
C TRP A 227 -2.70 25.97 -31.06
N THR A 228 -3.35 27.13 -31.21
CA THR A 228 -4.75 27.39 -30.84
C THR A 228 -5.66 27.08 -32.02
N LEU A 229 -6.61 26.15 -31.84
CA LEU A 229 -7.59 25.79 -32.85
C LEU A 229 -8.61 26.92 -33.06
N GLY A 230 -9.14 27.03 -34.27
CA GLY A 230 -10.26 27.92 -34.59
C GLY A 230 -11.56 27.52 -33.90
N THR A 231 -12.59 28.34 -34.04
CA THR A 231 -13.89 28.14 -33.37
C THR A 231 -14.86 27.23 -34.14
N VAL A 232 -14.45 26.69 -35.29
CA VAL A 232 -15.28 25.79 -36.10
C VAL A 232 -14.96 24.33 -35.70
N PRO A 233 -15.95 23.54 -35.24
CA PRO A 233 -15.74 22.13 -34.92
C PRO A 233 -15.27 21.32 -36.12
N GLY A 234 -14.49 20.27 -35.86
CA GLY A 234 -13.96 19.34 -36.87
C GLY A 234 -12.44 19.38 -37.00
N PRO A 235 -11.87 18.58 -37.92
CA PRO A 235 -10.44 18.56 -38.18
C PRO A 235 -9.98 19.90 -38.78
N GLN A 236 -8.85 20.39 -38.27
CA GLN A 236 -8.14 21.57 -38.74
C GLN A 236 -6.69 21.18 -39.02
N THR A 237 -6.01 21.93 -39.88
CA THR A 237 -4.66 21.64 -40.39
C THR A 237 -3.70 22.78 -40.08
N LEU A 238 -2.49 22.44 -39.63
CA LEU A 238 -1.36 23.33 -39.50
C LEU A 238 -0.32 22.98 -40.56
N ALA A 239 -0.14 23.85 -41.54
CA ALA A 239 0.89 23.73 -42.56
C ALA A 239 2.25 24.17 -42.01
N VAL A 240 3.28 23.38 -42.27
CA VAL A 240 4.68 23.58 -41.90
C VAL A 240 5.51 23.70 -43.18
N SER A 241 6.24 24.79 -43.39
CA SER A 241 7.07 24.98 -44.60
C SER A 241 8.25 25.93 -44.38
N THR A 242 9.28 25.85 -45.23
CA THR A 242 10.31 26.91 -45.36
C THR A 242 9.91 28.00 -46.37
N GLY A 243 8.82 27.78 -47.12
CA GLY A 243 8.39 28.61 -48.26
C GLY A 243 8.92 28.17 -49.62
N GLY A 244 9.79 27.15 -49.65
CA GLY A 244 10.15 26.40 -50.85
C GLY A 244 9.22 25.19 -51.06
N ASP A 245 9.74 24.17 -51.75
CA ASP A 245 8.95 22.98 -52.13
C ASP A 245 8.68 22.02 -50.96
N ALA A 246 9.47 22.08 -49.88
CA ALA A 246 9.29 21.24 -48.70
C ALA A 246 8.11 21.74 -47.83
N SER A 247 7.16 20.83 -47.57
CA SER A 247 6.02 21.09 -46.71
C SER A 247 5.60 19.85 -45.91
N ALA A 248 4.94 20.06 -44.78
CA ALA A 248 4.27 19.02 -43.99
C ALA A 248 2.98 19.58 -43.38
N GLU A 249 2.07 18.68 -43.01
CA GLU A 249 0.79 19.02 -42.39
C GLU A 249 0.63 18.28 -41.06
N VAL A 250 0.12 19.00 -40.06
CA VAL A 250 -0.29 18.47 -38.77
C VAL A 250 -1.79 18.68 -38.62
N ILE A 251 -2.53 17.61 -38.33
CA ILE A 251 -3.99 17.66 -38.17
C ILE A 251 -4.33 17.59 -36.68
N ALA A 252 -5.27 18.41 -36.24
CA ALA A 252 -5.87 18.35 -34.91
C ALA A 252 -7.39 18.63 -35.00
N THR A 253 -8.17 18.15 -34.03
CA THR A 253 -9.64 18.24 -34.06
C THR A 253 -10.16 19.25 -33.05
N ALA A 254 -10.91 20.25 -33.52
CA ALA A 254 -11.68 21.13 -32.65
C ALA A 254 -13.01 20.48 -32.27
N ARG A 255 -13.34 20.40 -30.98
CA ARG A 255 -14.59 19.80 -30.48
C ARG A 255 -15.54 20.85 -29.94
N ASP A 256 -16.84 20.62 -30.15
CA ASP A 256 -17.91 21.40 -29.52
C ASP A 256 -18.13 20.92 -28.08
N PRO A 257 -17.96 21.80 -27.06
CA PRO A 257 -18.23 21.46 -25.67
C PRO A 257 -19.69 21.00 -25.43
N ASP A 258 -20.66 21.57 -26.14
CA ASP A 258 -22.09 21.30 -25.90
C ASP A 258 -22.51 19.90 -26.37
N GLU A 259 -21.85 19.36 -27.40
CA GLU A 259 -22.09 17.99 -27.88
C GLU A 259 -21.50 16.92 -26.95
N ALA A 260 -20.55 17.29 -26.09
CA ALA A 260 -19.88 16.37 -25.17
C ALA A 260 -20.60 16.21 -23.83
N VAL A 261 -21.61 17.03 -23.55
CA VAL A 261 -22.34 17.03 -22.27
C VAL A 261 -23.08 15.72 -22.07
N ALA A 262 -22.70 14.97 -21.04
CA ALA A 262 -23.34 13.71 -20.67
C ALA A 262 -24.00 13.76 -19.29
N SER A 263 -23.60 14.69 -18.42
CA SER A 263 -24.24 14.92 -17.12
C SER A 263 -24.28 16.39 -16.75
N VAL A 264 -25.31 16.75 -15.98
CA VAL A 264 -25.48 18.04 -15.31
C VAL A 264 -25.90 17.74 -13.88
N GLU A 265 -25.12 18.17 -12.90
CA GLU A 265 -25.33 17.85 -11.48
C GLU A 265 -25.40 19.12 -10.63
N ILE A 266 -26.29 19.14 -9.64
CA ILE A 266 -26.41 20.26 -8.69
C ILE A 266 -25.20 20.26 -7.75
N VAL A 267 -24.51 21.39 -7.68
CA VAL A 267 -23.37 21.60 -6.77
C VAL A 267 -23.78 22.41 -5.55
N SER A 268 -24.52 23.50 -5.76
CA SER A 268 -24.93 24.39 -4.68
C SER A 268 -26.20 25.15 -5.03
N GLY A 269 -26.89 25.62 -3.99
CA GLY A 269 -27.97 26.58 -4.14
C GLY A 269 -29.39 26.00 -4.27
N ASP A 270 -29.53 24.70 -4.05
CA ASP A 270 -30.82 23.99 -3.97
C ASP A 270 -31.38 23.99 -2.54
N ASP A 271 -32.69 23.77 -2.41
CA ASP A 271 -33.47 23.74 -1.15
C ASP A 271 -33.29 25.00 -0.27
N GLN A 272 -33.07 26.15 -0.89
CA GLN A 272 -32.85 27.41 -0.18
C GLN A 272 -34.15 28.15 0.13
N TRP A 273 -34.06 29.26 0.85
CA TRP A 273 -35.19 30.17 1.05
C TRP A 273 -34.75 31.62 1.11
N ALA A 274 -35.60 32.53 0.66
CA ALA A 274 -35.37 33.97 0.77
C ALA A 274 -36.70 34.72 0.90
N VAL A 275 -36.63 35.98 1.31
CA VAL A 275 -37.79 36.88 1.22
C VAL A 275 -38.19 37.01 -0.25
N ALA A 276 -39.48 36.96 -0.55
CA ALA A 276 -39.97 37.19 -1.91
C ALA A 276 -39.34 38.45 -2.54
N ARG A 277 -38.96 38.37 -3.82
CA ARG A 277 -38.23 39.42 -4.57
C ARG A 277 -36.77 39.64 -4.16
N HIS A 278 -36.19 38.82 -3.30
CA HIS A 278 -34.76 38.88 -2.94
C HIS A 278 -33.99 37.70 -3.54
N ALA A 279 -32.69 37.90 -3.71
CA ALA A 279 -31.75 36.86 -4.10
C ALA A 279 -31.66 35.77 -3.03
N LEU A 280 -31.47 34.53 -3.49
CA LEU A 280 -31.03 33.45 -2.61
C LEU A 280 -29.67 33.78 -2.00
N PRO A 281 -29.41 33.35 -0.75
CA PRO A 281 -28.11 33.54 -0.10
C PRO A 281 -26.95 32.96 -0.92
N ASP A 282 -27.14 31.75 -1.47
CA ASP A 282 -26.17 31.11 -2.34
C ASP A 282 -26.63 31.16 -3.80
N SER A 283 -25.64 31.29 -4.69
CA SER A 283 -25.83 31.06 -6.12
C SER A 283 -26.21 29.60 -6.40
N VAL A 284 -27.09 29.42 -7.39
CA VAL A 284 -27.36 28.11 -7.98
C VAL A 284 -26.18 27.73 -8.87
N THR A 285 -25.58 26.58 -8.63
CA THR A 285 -24.38 26.12 -9.36
C THR A 285 -24.59 24.69 -9.83
N VAL A 286 -24.21 24.41 -11.07
CA VAL A 286 -24.16 23.06 -11.63
C VAL A 286 -22.74 22.70 -12.08
N HIS A 287 -22.46 21.41 -12.05
CA HIS A 287 -21.27 20.81 -12.65
C HIS A 287 -21.69 20.05 -13.92
N VAL A 288 -20.99 20.29 -15.03
CA VAL A 288 -21.24 19.67 -16.33
C VAL A 288 -20.04 18.82 -16.70
N SER A 289 -20.28 17.54 -16.99
CA SER A 289 -19.21 16.60 -17.35
C SER A 289 -19.57 15.69 -18.52
N ASP A 290 -18.53 15.12 -19.12
CA ASP A 290 -18.64 14.17 -20.24
C ASP A 290 -19.01 12.75 -19.77
N GLU A 291 -19.14 11.81 -20.71
CA GLU A 291 -19.52 10.40 -20.41
C GLU A 291 -18.53 9.67 -19.48
N THR A 292 -17.32 10.22 -19.33
CA THR A 292 -16.27 9.68 -18.45
C THR A 292 -16.17 10.42 -17.13
N GLY A 293 -17.08 11.36 -16.86
CA GLY A 293 -17.10 12.18 -15.64
C GLY A 293 -16.08 13.32 -15.62
N ARG A 294 -15.50 13.69 -16.78
CA ARG A 294 -14.52 14.79 -16.85
C ARG A 294 -15.21 16.14 -17.04
N PRO A 295 -14.74 17.20 -16.37
CA PRO A 295 -15.34 18.52 -16.50
C PRO A 295 -15.23 19.04 -17.94
N ILE A 296 -16.34 19.58 -18.45
CA ILE A 296 -16.38 20.19 -19.78
C ILE A 296 -16.19 21.69 -19.61
N TRP A 297 -15.15 22.26 -20.22
CA TRP A 297 -14.92 23.71 -20.21
C TRP A 297 -15.60 24.36 -21.42
N GLY A 298 -16.50 25.30 -21.16
CA GLY A 298 -17.13 26.15 -22.17
C GLY A 298 -18.47 25.63 -22.65
N ALA A 299 -19.06 24.65 -21.96
CA ALA A 299 -20.44 24.24 -22.21
C ALA A 299 -21.40 25.35 -21.78
N ALA A 300 -22.40 25.63 -22.60
CA ALA A 300 -23.42 26.62 -22.32
C ALA A 300 -24.49 26.06 -21.37
N VAL A 301 -24.66 26.73 -20.23
CA VAL A 301 -25.68 26.42 -19.24
C VAL A 301 -26.71 27.55 -19.19
N THR A 302 -27.98 27.24 -19.39
CA THR A 302 -29.09 28.20 -19.23
C THR A 302 -29.81 27.98 -17.90
N PHE A 303 -30.18 29.08 -17.22
CA PHE A 303 -30.88 29.08 -15.94
C PHE A 303 -32.28 29.69 -16.12
N GLU A 304 -33.28 28.84 -16.30
CA GLU A 304 -34.65 29.23 -16.65
C GLU A 304 -35.66 28.92 -15.53
N PRO A 305 -36.45 29.91 -15.08
CA PRO A 305 -37.51 29.67 -14.09
C PRO A 305 -38.65 28.83 -14.68
N GLU A 306 -38.97 27.68 -14.07
CA GLU A 306 -40.08 26.81 -14.52
C GLU A 306 -41.44 27.28 -13.98
N ALA A 307 -41.50 27.66 -12.69
CA ALA A 307 -42.69 28.16 -12.01
C ALA A 307 -42.31 29.09 -10.83
N GLY A 308 -42.94 30.27 -10.73
CA GLY A 308 -42.84 31.12 -9.52
C GLY A 308 -42.35 32.57 -9.67
N SER A 309 -42.04 33.08 -10.87
CA SER A 309 -41.73 34.50 -11.18
C SER A 309 -40.38 35.07 -10.69
N GLY A 310 -39.36 34.21 -10.50
CA GLY A 310 -37.99 34.64 -10.20
C GLY A 310 -37.16 34.98 -11.45
N ARG A 311 -35.92 35.44 -11.25
CA ARG A 311 -34.94 35.69 -12.31
C ARG A 311 -33.54 35.25 -11.89
N ALA A 312 -32.87 34.48 -12.74
CA ALA A 312 -31.44 34.17 -12.60
C ALA A 312 -30.58 35.25 -13.27
N ASN A 313 -29.43 35.58 -12.67
CA ASN A 313 -28.45 36.50 -13.24
C ASN A 313 -27.00 35.97 -13.05
N PRO A 314 -26.25 35.69 -14.12
CA PRO A 314 -26.71 35.73 -15.52
C PRO A 314 -27.78 34.65 -15.79
N GLY A 315 -28.60 34.85 -16.82
CA GLY A 315 -29.58 33.83 -17.26
C GLY A 315 -28.97 32.69 -18.05
N ALA A 316 -27.72 32.84 -18.49
CA ALA A 316 -26.90 31.80 -19.11
C ALA A 316 -25.43 32.06 -18.77
N ALA A 317 -24.66 31.00 -18.59
CA ALA A 317 -23.22 31.05 -18.31
C ALA A 317 -22.50 29.90 -19.03
N GLU A 318 -21.23 30.11 -19.37
CA GLU A 318 -20.35 29.03 -19.83
C GLU A 318 -19.67 28.39 -18.61
N THR A 319 -19.44 27.08 -18.68
CA THR A 319 -18.68 26.38 -17.66
C THR A 319 -17.20 26.77 -17.66
N ASP A 320 -16.60 26.83 -16.48
CA ASP A 320 -15.16 27.05 -16.33
C ASP A 320 -14.33 25.77 -16.56
N SER A 321 -13.02 25.81 -16.28
CA SER A 321 -12.12 24.66 -16.42
C SER A 321 -12.45 23.48 -15.49
N LEU A 322 -13.26 23.71 -14.45
CA LEU A 322 -13.77 22.70 -13.53
C LEU A 322 -15.17 22.22 -13.91
N GLY A 323 -15.71 22.64 -15.05
CA GLY A 323 -17.05 22.25 -15.48
C GLY A 323 -18.17 22.97 -14.73
N LEU A 324 -17.88 24.04 -13.99
CA LEU A 324 -18.85 24.73 -13.15
C LEU A 324 -19.48 25.93 -13.83
N ALA A 325 -20.80 26.06 -13.73
CA ALA A 325 -21.55 27.25 -14.12
C ALA A 325 -22.51 27.67 -13.00
N SER A 326 -22.60 28.98 -12.74
CA SER A 326 -23.38 29.53 -11.62
C SER A 326 -24.23 30.74 -12.02
N ALA A 327 -25.35 30.92 -11.31
CA ALA A 327 -26.18 32.13 -11.39
C ALA A 327 -26.75 32.53 -10.02
N VAL A 328 -26.98 33.83 -9.82
CA VAL A 328 -27.71 34.34 -8.65
C VAL A 328 -29.21 34.29 -8.95
N TRP A 329 -29.97 33.52 -8.19
CA TRP A 329 -31.42 33.41 -8.37
C TRP A 329 -32.18 34.35 -7.44
N THR A 330 -32.89 35.33 -8.00
CA THR A 330 -33.85 36.17 -7.27
C THR A 330 -35.23 35.55 -7.31
N LEU A 331 -35.82 35.25 -6.15
CA LEU A 331 -37.15 34.65 -6.05
C LEU A 331 -38.25 35.63 -6.49
N GLY A 332 -39.33 35.10 -7.05
CA GLY A 332 -40.49 35.88 -7.46
C GLY A 332 -41.37 36.36 -6.30
N GLN A 333 -42.50 36.99 -6.63
CA GLN A 333 -43.42 37.55 -5.63
C GLN A 333 -44.25 36.48 -4.90
N GLN A 334 -44.48 35.33 -5.51
CA GLN A 334 -45.33 34.28 -4.95
C GLN A 334 -44.64 33.60 -3.76
N LEU A 335 -45.32 33.51 -2.61
CA LEU A 335 -44.82 32.78 -1.45
C LEU A 335 -44.94 31.27 -1.66
N GLY A 336 -44.05 30.51 -1.02
CA GLY A 336 -43.96 29.05 -1.15
C GLY A 336 -42.82 28.60 -2.06
N VAL A 337 -42.79 27.31 -2.38
CA VAL A 337 -41.75 26.71 -3.23
C VAL A 337 -41.85 27.25 -4.66
N GLN A 338 -40.72 27.66 -5.20
CA GLN A 338 -40.48 28.06 -6.59
C GLN A 338 -39.40 27.16 -7.18
N ARG A 339 -39.35 27.03 -8.52
CA ARG A 339 -38.41 26.14 -9.21
C ARG A 339 -37.66 26.84 -10.35
N LEU A 340 -36.37 26.53 -10.49
CA LEU A 340 -35.47 26.99 -11.56
C LEU A 340 -34.78 25.79 -12.21
N ALA A 341 -34.89 25.65 -13.53
CA ALA A 341 -34.14 24.67 -14.30
C ALA A 341 -32.77 25.22 -14.69
N ALA A 342 -31.73 24.41 -14.54
CA ALA A 342 -30.44 24.61 -15.20
C ALA A 342 -30.26 23.55 -16.27
N SER A 343 -30.01 23.96 -17.52
CA SER A 343 -29.89 23.04 -18.66
C SER A 343 -28.63 23.26 -19.49
N ALA A 344 -28.01 22.15 -19.92
CA ALA A 344 -26.84 22.11 -20.79
C ALA A 344 -26.89 20.83 -21.65
N GLY A 345 -26.53 20.89 -22.93
CA GLY A 345 -26.50 19.72 -23.83
C GLY A 345 -27.82 18.94 -23.94
N GLY A 346 -28.96 19.59 -23.70
CA GLY A 346 -30.29 18.95 -23.70
C GLY A 346 -30.66 18.20 -22.40
N LEU A 347 -29.77 18.17 -21.40
CA LEU A 347 -30.04 17.71 -20.04
C LEU A 347 -30.47 18.89 -19.15
N ALA A 348 -31.29 18.63 -18.13
CA ALA A 348 -31.75 19.64 -17.19
C ALA A 348 -31.84 19.10 -15.76
N VAL A 349 -31.49 19.93 -14.78
CA VAL A 349 -31.71 19.72 -13.34
C VAL A 349 -32.52 20.87 -12.76
N GLY A 350 -33.39 20.58 -11.79
CA GLY A 350 -34.26 21.58 -11.15
C GLY A 350 -33.80 21.92 -9.74
N PHE A 351 -33.68 23.22 -9.46
CA PHE A 351 -33.48 23.80 -8.13
C PHE A 351 -34.82 24.20 -7.52
N ASP A 352 -35.05 23.83 -6.27
CA ASP A 352 -36.17 24.26 -5.45
C ASP A 352 -35.75 25.33 -4.44
N ALA A 353 -36.60 26.35 -4.27
CA ALA A 353 -36.40 27.35 -3.23
C ALA A 353 -37.73 27.91 -2.69
N THR A 354 -37.78 28.21 -1.40
CA THR A 354 -38.99 28.73 -0.75
C THR A 354 -38.95 30.25 -0.60
N ALA A 355 -39.91 30.94 -1.22
CA ALA A 355 -40.12 32.36 -1.00
C ALA A 355 -40.98 32.60 0.25
N VAL A 356 -40.50 33.42 1.18
CA VAL A 356 -41.21 33.76 2.42
C VAL A 356 -41.57 35.25 2.50
N SER A 357 -42.48 35.61 3.40
CA SER A 357 -42.84 37.01 3.65
C SER A 357 -41.73 37.74 4.39
N ALA A 358 -41.58 39.04 4.14
CA ALA A 358 -40.64 39.91 4.85
C ALA A 358 -41.06 40.21 6.31
N GLU A 359 -42.31 39.91 6.67
CA GLU A 359 -42.92 40.34 7.93
C GLU A 359 -42.82 39.28 9.05
N GLY A 360 -42.39 39.72 10.23
CA GLY A 360 -42.51 38.98 11.49
C GLY A 360 -41.88 37.58 11.46
N VAL A 361 -42.62 36.59 11.99
CA VAL A 361 -42.16 35.20 12.13
C VAL A 361 -42.08 34.46 10.79
N CYS A 362 -42.72 34.99 9.74
CA CYS A 362 -42.65 34.38 8.42
C CYS A 362 -41.26 34.52 7.79
N ASN A 363 -40.46 35.51 8.23
CA ASN A 363 -39.12 35.75 7.73
C ASN A 363 -38.06 34.93 8.47
N ARG A 364 -38.33 33.64 8.68
CA ARG A 364 -37.47 32.68 9.40
C ARG A 364 -37.36 31.40 8.61
N THR A 365 -36.38 30.57 8.95
CA THR A 365 -36.22 29.24 8.37
C THR A 365 -37.56 28.52 8.43
N PRO A 366 -38.07 27.95 7.32
CA PRO A 366 -39.43 27.43 7.26
C PRO A 366 -39.79 26.47 8.40
N ALA A 367 -38.88 25.58 8.77
CA ALA A 367 -39.05 24.67 9.91
C ALA A 367 -39.20 25.42 11.26
N VAL A 368 -38.42 26.47 11.47
CA VAL A 368 -38.48 27.33 12.67
C VAL A 368 -39.81 28.09 12.71
N SER A 369 -40.19 28.73 11.60
CA SER A 369 -41.45 29.48 11.50
C SER A 369 -42.66 28.59 11.73
N ALA A 370 -42.67 27.40 11.13
CA ALA A 370 -43.73 26.42 11.29
C ALA A 370 -43.86 25.95 12.74
N GLU A 371 -42.74 25.62 13.39
CA GLU A 371 -42.73 25.16 14.78
C GLU A 371 -43.17 26.27 15.76
N ILE A 372 -42.72 27.50 15.56
CA ILE A 372 -43.18 28.66 16.35
C ILE A 372 -44.68 28.88 16.17
N THR A 373 -45.18 28.83 14.93
CA THR A 373 -46.61 29.00 14.64
C THR A 373 -47.45 27.89 15.28
N ARG A 374 -46.93 26.66 15.30
CA ARG A 374 -47.57 25.51 15.95
C ARG A 374 -47.70 25.70 17.46
N GLN A 375 -46.70 26.30 18.11
CA GLN A 375 -46.71 26.54 19.56
C GLN A 375 -47.47 27.82 19.96
N ALA A 376 -47.59 28.78 19.03
CA ALA A 376 -48.36 30.00 19.18
C ALA A 376 -49.87 29.71 19.20
N PHE A 377 -50.42 29.42 20.38
CA PHE A 377 -51.83 29.08 20.55
C PHE A 377 -52.77 30.17 19.97
N ARG A 378 -53.75 29.75 19.14
CA ARG A 378 -54.76 30.60 18.46
C ARG A 378 -54.25 31.46 17.29
N VAL A 379 -53.04 31.23 16.80
CA VAL A 379 -52.50 31.84 15.58
C VAL A 379 -52.76 30.90 14.40
N ARG A 380 -53.28 31.42 13.28
CA ARG A 380 -53.60 30.65 12.06
C ARG A 380 -52.49 30.67 11.01
N SER A 381 -51.63 31.69 11.04
CA SER A 381 -50.51 31.87 10.12
C SER A 381 -49.33 32.58 10.81
N CYS A 382 -48.12 32.40 10.29
CA CYS A 382 -46.92 33.05 10.84
C CYS A 382 -47.04 34.59 10.94
N SER A 383 -47.88 35.22 10.12
CA SER A 383 -48.12 36.67 10.12
C SER A 383 -48.94 37.17 11.33
N GLU A 384 -49.69 36.29 11.99
CA GLU A 384 -50.50 36.63 13.18
C GLU A 384 -49.68 36.51 14.49
N VAL A 385 -48.43 36.04 14.43
CA VAL A 385 -47.59 35.86 15.62
C VAL A 385 -47.07 37.21 16.12
N THR A 386 -47.37 37.53 17.38
CA THR A 386 -46.96 38.78 18.04
C THR A 386 -45.72 38.59 18.92
N GLU A 387 -45.06 39.69 19.32
CA GLU A 387 -43.97 39.66 20.31
C GLU A 387 -44.39 39.03 21.63
N ALA A 388 -45.62 39.29 22.09
CA ALA A 388 -46.15 38.69 23.32
C ALA A 388 -46.26 37.16 23.19
N THR A 389 -46.63 36.67 22.01
CA THR A 389 -46.70 35.24 21.71
C THR A 389 -45.29 34.62 21.68
N LEU A 390 -44.32 35.29 21.06
CA LEU A 390 -42.91 34.85 21.04
C LEU A 390 -42.30 34.79 22.45
N GLY A 391 -42.50 35.81 23.27
CA GLY A 391 -41.99 35.86 24.65
C GLY A 391 -42.63 34.83 25.59
N GLY A 392 -43.76 34.24 25.19
CA GLY A 392 -44.44 33.16 25.91
C GLY A 392 -43.84 31.77 25.68
N ILE A 393 -43.07 31.56 24.61
CA ILE A 393 -42.49 30.26 24.27
C ILE A 393 -41.33 29.94 25.23
N ARG A 394 -41.40 28.77 25.87
CA ARG A 394 -40.38 28.29 26.83
C ARG A 394 -39.51 27.17 26.27
N ARG A 395 -40.01 26.36 25.35
CA ARG A 395 -39.27 25.21 24.79
C ARG A 395 -39.53 25.11 23.29
N LEU A 396 -38.49 25.16 22.48
CA LEU A 396 -38.56 25.01 21.03
C LEU A 396 -37.83 23.71 20.62
N VAL A 397 -38.54 22.77 20.01
CA VAL A 397 -38.02 21.45 19.63
C VAL A 397 -38.09 21.29 18.11
N LEU A 398 -36.93 21.26 17.49
CA LEU A 398 -36.70 21.22 16.04
C LEU A 398 -35.96 19.93 15.63
N VAL A 399 -36.17 18.85 16.37
CA VAL A 399 -35.46 17.58 16.15
C VAL A 399 -35.90 16.90 14.85
N GLY A 400 -34.96 16.41 14.05
CA GLY A 400 -35.29 15.59 12.88
C GLY A 400 -36.01 16.36 11.77
N LYS A 401 -35.70 17.64 11.59
CA LYS A 401 -36.40 18.52 10.63
C LYS A 401 -35.65 18.72 9.32
N GLY A 402 -34.49 18.11 9.15
CA GLY A 402 -33.66 18.24 7.95
C GLY A 402 -33.13 19.66 7.76
N ILE A 403 -32.99 20.45 8.83
CA ILE A 403 -32.52 21.82 8.75
C ILE A 403 -31.03 21.79 8.40
N ARG A 404 -30.68 22.34 7.23
CA ARG A 404 -29.29 22.47 6.77
C ARG A 404 -28.65 23.79 7.21
N ARG A 405 -29.45 24.86 7.22
CA ARG A 405 -29.02 26.20 7.59
C ARG A 405 -30.09 26.93 8.37
N LEU A 406 -29.65 27.77 9.28
CA LEU A 406 -30.47 28.74 10.00
C LEU A 406 -30.19 30.14 9.44
N ARG A 407 -31.16 31.03 9.57
CA ARG A 407 -30.98 32.45 9.26
C ARG A 407 -30.78 33.25 10.53
N ASP A 408 -29.99 34.30 10.41
CA ASP A 408 -29.85 35.37 11.38
C ASP A 408 -31.22 35.81 11.93
N GLY A 409 -31.38 35.72 13.25
CA GLY A 409 -32.60 36.11 13.93
C GLY A 409 -33.75 35.08 13.87
N ASP A 410 -33.50 33.84 13.45
CA ASP A 410 -34.50 32.76 13.52
C ASP A 410 -35.10 32.59 14.93
N PHE A 411 -34.32 32.87 15.98
CA PHE A 411 -34.77 32.81 17.36
C PHE A 411 -35.02 34.18 18.01
N ALA A 412 -34.95 35.27 17.23
CA ALA A 412 -35.14 36.63 17.74
C ALA A 412 -36.53 36.81 18.38
N GLY A 413 -36.59 37.55 19.49
CA GLY A 413 -37.83 37.81 20.23
C GLY A 413 -38.32 36.65 21.10
N LEU A 414 -37.69 35.46 21.05
CA LEU A 414 -37.94 34.36 21.97
C LEU A 414 -37.26 34.59 23.34
N ALA A 415 -37.39 35.80 23.90
CA ALA A 415 -36.74 36.22 25.15
C ALA A 415 -37.15 35.36 26.37
N GLY A 416 -38.20 34.57 26.20
CA GLY A 416 -38.72 33.63 27.16
C GLY A 416 -38.15 32.22 27.10
N LEU A 417 -37.35 31.88 26.10
CA LEU A 417 -36.94 30.50 25.80
C LEU A 417 -36.00 29.96 26.88
N GLU A 418 -36.29 28.76 27.37
CA GLU A 418 -35.51 28.03 28.38
C GLU A 418 -34.84 26.78 27.79
N GLU A 419 -35.41 26.20 26.73
CA GLU A 419 -34.83 25.05 26.03
C GLU A 419 -34.96 25.17 24.52
N LEU A 420 -33.85 24.95 23.82
CA LEU A 420 -33.76 24.87 22.37
C LEU A 420 -33.11 23.54 22.01
N ASN A 421 -33.83 22.72 21.25
CA ASN A 421 -33.34 21.43 20.78
C ASN A 421 -33.36 21.38 19.25
N LEU A 422 -32.17 21.39 18.65
CA LEU A 422 -31.88 21.32 17.22
C LEU A 422 -31.25 19.97 16.83
N ALA A 423 -31.41 18.93 17.65
CA ALA A 423 -30.75 17.65 17.41
C ALA A 423 -31.23 16.95 16.12
N ASP A 424 -30.40 16.04 15.59
CA ASP A 424 -30.73 15.22 14.42
C ASP A 424 -31.16 16.07 13.21
N ASN A 425 -30.37 17.09 12.90
CA ASN A 425 -30.51 17.90 11.67
C ASN A 425 -29.22 17.80 10.84
N LEU A 426 -29.05 18.67 9.86
CA LEU A 426 -27.93 18.68 8.92
C LEU A 426 -27.18 20.02 8.99
N LEU A 427 -27.13 20.64 10.17
CA LEU A 427 -26.52 21.95 10.37
C LEU A 427 -25.01 21.83 10.21
N MET A 428 -24.43 22.56 9.25
CA MET A 428 -22.99 22.62 9.02
C MET A 428 -22.34 23.79 9.78
N ASP A 429 -23.09 24.87 9.98
CA ASP A 429 -22.68 26.09 10.66
C ASP A 429 -23.83 26.72 11.46
N LEU A 430 -23.47 27.67 12.31
CA LEU A 430 -24.41 28.50 13.06
C LEU A 430 -24.09 29.98 12.79
N PRO A 431 -25.07 30.78 12.34
CA PRO A 431 -24.82 32.20 12.09
C PRO A 431 -24.39 32.95 13.35
N PRO A 432 -23.50 33.96 13.24
CA PRO A 432 -23.14 34.80 14.37
C PRO A 432 -24.37 35.44 15.02
N GLY A 433 -24.44 35.41 16.35
CA GLY A 433 -25.57 36.01 17.09
C GLY A 433 -26.91 35.29 16.92
N ILE A 434 -26.96 34.07 16.36
CA ILE A 434 -28.20 33.29 16.20
C ILE A 434 -28.97 33.10 17.52
N PHE A 435 -28.26 33.05 18.65
CA PHE A 435 -28.83 32.94 19.99
C PHE A 435 -29.01 34.28 20.71
N SER A 436 -28.90 35.39 19.99
CA SER A 436 -28.97 36.71 20.60
C SER A 436 -30.33 36.98 21.27
N GLY A 437 -30.28 37.55 22.47
CA GLY A 437 -31.46 37.83 23.29
C GLY A 437 -32.07 36.62 24.01
N LEU A 438 -31.53 35.40 23.85
CA LEU A 438 -31.99 34.18 24.55
C LEU A 438 -31.45 34.09 25.99
N SER A 439 -31.56 35.19 26.74
CA SER A 439 -30.99 35.36 28.09
C SER A 439 -31.51 34.39 29.17
N ARG A 440 -32.60 33.65 28.88
CA ARG A 440 -33.20 32.66 29.79
C ARG A 440 -32.91 31.21 29.38
N LEU A 441 -32.17 31.00 28.29
CA LEU A 441 -31.90 29.66 27.77
C LEU A 441 -31.04 28.88 28.76
N ARG A 442 -31.57 27.75 29.22
CA ARG A 442 -30.91 26.84 30.17
C ARG A 442 -30.39 25.59 29.49
N ARG A 443 -31.02 25.15 28.41
CA ARG A 443 -30.65 23.93 27.70
C ARG A 443 -30.56 24.16 26.20
N LEU A 444 -29.38 23.90 25.64
CA LEU A 444 -29.12 23.95 24.21
C LEU A 444 -28.62 22.57 23.75
N VAL A 445 -29.38 21.96 22.85
CA VAL A 445 -29.02 20.66 22.25
C VAL A 445 -28.82 20.86 20.74
N LEU A 446 -27.60 20.61 20.29
CA LEU A 446 -27.10 20.66 18.91
C LEU A 446 -26.60 19.28 18.45
N ALA A 447 -26.96 18.22 19.18
CA ALA A 447 -26.44 16.87 18.99
C ALA A 447 -26.84 16.27 17.62
N SER A 448 -26.01 15.40 17.04
CA SER A 448 -26.27 14.78 15.72
C SER A 448 -26.50 15.83 14.62
N ASN A 449 -25.50 16.67 14.37
CA ASN A 449 -25.47 17.60 13.24
C ASN A 449 -24.12 17.45 12.51
N GLU A 450 -23.83 18.33 11.57
CA GLU A 450 -22.60 18.33 10.77
C GLU A 450 -21.71 19.55 11.11
N LEU A 451 -21.83 20.06 12.35
CA LEU A 451 -21.12 21.28 12.75
C LEU A 451 -19.61 21.02 12.76
N THR A 452 -18.87 21.84 12.02
CA THR A 452 -17.40 21.78 11.95
C THR A 452 -16.71 22.70 12.95
N GLN A 453 -17.45 23.69 13.46
CA GLN A 453 -16.94 24.68 14.41
C GLN A 453 -18.02 25.16 15.36
N LEU A 454 -17.60 25.59 16.55
CA LEU A 454 -18.46 26.27 17.51
C LEU A 454 -17.67 27.40 18.18
N THR A 455 -17.93 28.63 17.75
CA THR A 455 -17.12 29.79 18.14
C THR A 455 -17.65 30.48 19.40
N GLN A 456 -16.75 31.19 20.08
CA GLN A 456 -17.13 32.04 21.21
C GLN A 456 -18.18 33.08 20.81
N GLU A 457 -18.10 33.64 19.60
CA GLU A 457 -19.05 34.66 19.12
C GLU A 457 -20.49 34.15 19.13
N VAL A 458 -20.71 32.91 18.66
CA VAL A 458 -22.03 32.26 18.64
C VAL A 458 -22.57 32.01 20.05
N LEU A 459 -21.70 31.59 20.97
CA LEU A 459 -22.06 31.13 22.30
C LEU A 459 -22.06 32.24 23.38
N SER A 460 -21.47 33.40 23.10
CA SER A 460 -21.17 34.45 24.08
C SER A 460 -22.40 35.03 24.79
N GLU A 461 -23.59 34.96 24.18
CA GLU A 461 -24.83 35.55 24.69
C GLU A 461 -25.73 34.59 25.49
N LEU A 462 -25.17 33.49 26.00
CA LEU A 462 -25.91 32.45 26.75
C LEU A 462 -25.49 32.36 28.24
N PRO A 463 -25.63 33.42 29.06
CA PRO A 463 -25.11 33.45 30.43
C PRO A 463 -25.87 32.55 31.41
N ALA A 464 -27.11 32.18 31.11
CA ALA A 464 -27.96 31.33 31.96
C ALA A 464 -27.93 29.84 31.58
N LEU A 465 -27.06 29.45 30.65
CA LEU A 465 -27.03 28.09 30.12
C LEU A 465 -26.52 27.12 31.18
N GLN A 466 -27.26 26.03 31.39
CA GLN A 466 -27.00 24.97 32.36
C GLN A 466 -26.60 23.65 31.68
N GLU A 467 -27.08 23.41 30.47
CA GLU A 467 -26.74 22.23 29.67
C GLU A 467 -26.44 22.64 28.23
N LEU A 468 -25.24 22.26 27.77
CA LEU A 468 -24.82 22.36 26.38
C LEU A 468 -24.45 20.96 25.89
N ASN A 469 -25.14 20.51 24.84
CA ASN A 469 -24.91 19.21 24.22
C ASN A 469 -24.72 19.37 22.71
N PHE A 470 -23.51 19.13 22.21
CA PHE A 470 -23.17 19.06 20.79
C PHE A 470 -22.48 17.73 20.44
N TRP A 471 -22.94 16.67 21.11
CA TRP A 471 -22.60 15.27 20.81
C TRP A 471 -22.76 14.94 19.32
N HIS A 472 -21.85 14.15 18.75
CA HIS A 472 -21.94 13.64 17.37
C HIS A 472 -22.06 14.77 16.33
N ASN A 473 -20.97 15.53 16.21
CA ASN A 473 -20.73 16.55 15.20
C ASN A 473 -19.31 16.35 14.61
N GLN A 474 -18.83 17.26 13.77
CA GLN A 474 -17.54 17.19 13.09
C GLN A 474 -16.58 18.29 13.58
N ILE A 475 -16.69 18.68 14.85
CA ILE A 475 -15.89 19.79 15.39
C ILE A 475 -14.44 19.34 15.56
N THR A 476 -13.53 20.04 14.89
CA THR A 476 -12.10 19.72 14.88
C THR A 476 -11.30 20.54 15.91
N GLU A 477 -11.78 21.73 16.27
CA GLU A 477 -11.13 22.62 17.23
C GLU A 477 -12.12 23.42 18.09
N LEU A 478 -11.67 23.80 19.29
CA LEU A 478 -12.34 24.78 20.15
C LEU A 478 -11.34 25.88 20.48
N ALA A 479 -11.74 27.15 20.30
CA ALA A 479 -10.88 28.27 20.67
C ALA A 479 -10.78 28.46 22.20
N PRO A 480 -9.70 29.09 22.70
CA PRO A 480 -9.62 29.53 24.09
C PRO A 480 -10.82 30.42 24.44
N GLY A 481 -11.48 30.14 25.56
CA GLY A 481 -12.59 30.97 26.05
C GLY A 481 -13.94 30.74 25.35
N THR A 482 -14.09 29.71 24.50
CA THR A 482 -15.39 29.35 23.88
C THR A 482 -16.54 29.25 24.90
N PHE A 483 -16.26 28.77 26.11
CA PHE A 483 -17.26 28.65 27.18
C PHE A 483 -17.19 29.75 28.27
N ALA A 484 -16.39 30.81 28.08
CA ALA A 484 -16.02 31.74 29.15
C ALA A 484 -17.21 32.46 29.83
N ASN A 485 -18.32 32.65 29.12
CA ASN A 485 -19.51 33.34 29.63
C ASN A 485 -20.56 32.42 30.26
N MET A 486 -20.40 31.10 30.19
CA MET A 486 -21.39 30.12 30.65
C MET A 486 -21.19 29.74 32.13
N VAL A 487 -21.20 30.73 33.02
CA VAL A 487 -20.87 30.53 34.44
C VAL A 487 -21.85 29.61 35.18
N GLU A 488 -23.08 29.46 34.67
CA GLU A 488 -24.13 28.59 35.21
C GLU A 488 -24.11 27.16 34.63
N LEU A 489 -23.15 26.83 33.75
CA LEU A 489 -23.12 25.54 33.06
C LEU A 489 -22.87 24.40 34.05
N GLU A 490 -23.79 23.43 34.07
CA GLU A 490 -23.71 22.23 34.90
C GLU A 490 -23.35 20.97 34.10
N ARG A 491 -23.74 20.91 32.82
CA ARG A 491 -23.56 19.74 31.94
C ARG A 491 -23.00 20.16 30.59
N LEU A 492 -21.85 19.61 30.23
CA LEU A 492 -21.20 19.83 28.95
C LEU A 492 -20.93 18.48 28.28
N ARG A 493 -21.51 18.28 27.09
CA ARG A 493 -21.38 17.05 26.31
C ARG A 493 -20.93 17.36 24.89
N PHE A 494 -19.81 16.77 24.51
CA PHE A 494 -19.25 16.88 23.16
C PHE A 494 -18.54 15.60 22.72
N ASP A 495 -19.09 14.47 23.13
CA ASP A 495 -18.61 13.17 22.67
C ASP A 495 -18.79 13.01 21.16
N TYR A 496 -17.95 12.17 20.54
CA TYR A 496 -17.97 11.87 19.11
C TYR A 496 -17.89 13.13 18.25
N ASN A 497 -16.84 13.91 18.48
CA ASN A 497 -16.37 14.97 17.59
C ASN A 497 -14.96 14.59 17.08
N GLU A 498 -14.29 15.49 16.38
CA GLU A 498 -12.99 15.26 15.76
C GLU A 498 -11.87 16.05 16.44
N LEU A 499 -12.03 16.38 17.73
CA LEU A 499 -11.06 17.18 18.48
C LEU A 499 -9.76 16.40 18.68
N THR A 500 -8.64 17.00 18.27
CA THR A 500 -7.29 16.45 18.43
C THR A 500 -6.57 17.00 19.66
N GLU A 501 -6.93 18.21 20.09
CA GLU A 501 -6.38 18.90 21.26
C GLU A 501 -7.43 19.77 21.97
N LEU A 502 -7.11 20.17 23.21
CA LEU A 502 -7.91 21.13 23.99
C LEU A 502 -7.02 22.34 24.35
N PRO A 503 -7.51 23.57 24.19
CA PRO A 503 -6.80 24.74 24.70
C PRO A 503 -6.59 24.68 26.22
N PRO A 504 -5.47 25.20 26.73
CA PRO A 504 -5.32 25.49 28.14
C PRO A 504 -6.46 26.38 28.65
N ASP A 505 -6.91 26.16 29.88
CA ASP A 505 -7.97 26.92 30.54
C ASP A 505 -9.34 26.94 29.82
N LEU A 506 -9.61 26.04 28.87
CA LEU A 506 -10.90 25.96 28.16
C LEU A 506 -12.10 25.96 29.12
N PHE A 507 -11.96 25.31 30.28
CA PHE A 507 -13.00 25.22 31.30
C PHE A 507 -12.84 26.20 32.46
N GLY A 508 -11.85 27.10 32.42
CA GLY A 508 -11.42 27.98 33.52
C GLY A 508 -12.50 28.88 34.15
N ARG A 509 -13.66 29.02 33.50
CA ARG A 509 -14.80 29.84 33.93
C ARG A 509 -16.08 29.04 34.17
N LEU A 510 -15.99 27.73 34.41
CA LEU A 510 -17.13 26.83 34.59
C LEU A 510 -17.22 26.25 36.02
N PRO A 511 -17.33 27.09 37.08
CA PRO A 511 -17.26 26.63 38.47
C PRO A 511 -18.44 25.73 38.89
N ASN A 512 -19.53 25.74 38.13
CA ASN A 512 -20.75 24.98 38.40
C ASN A 512 -20.81 23.63 37.66
N LEU A 513 -19.82 23.30 36.83
CA LEU A 513 -19.85 22.10 36.01
C LEU A 513 -19.84 20.84 36.89
N ARG A 514 -20.81 19.95 36.65
CA ARG A 514 -21.00 18.68 37.36
C ARG A 514 -20.75 17.47 36.46
N LEU A 515 -21.05 17.60 35.16
CA LEU A 515 -20.86 16.56 34.16
C LEU A 515 -20.06 17.12 32.99
N LEU A 516 -18.94 16.48 32.69
CA LEU A 516 -18.11 16.74 31.52
C LEU A 516 -17.85 15.43 30.78
N THR A 517 -18.23 15.36 29.51
CA THR A 517 -18.03 14.18 28.69
C THR A 517 -17.56 14.57 27.29
N MET A 518 -16.46 13.96 26.89
CA MET A 518 -15.73 14.21 25.64
C MET A 518 -15.20 12.91 25.04
N ARG A 519 -15.97 11.83 25.20
CA ARG A 519 -15.64 10.49 24.73
C ARG A 519 -15.57 10.46 23.19
N GLY A 520 -14.78 9.58 22.59
CA GLY A 520 -14.86 9.37 21.13
C GLY A 520 -14.33 10.55 20.32
N ASN A 521 -13.38 11.31 20.87
CA ASN A 521 -12.62 12.31 20.12
C ASN A 521 -11.24 11.72 19.74
N GLN A 522 -10.33 12.55 19.24
CA GLN A 522 -8.99 12.15 18.81
C GLN A 522 -7.90 12.74 19.72
N LEU A 523 -8.21 12.99 20.99
CA LEU A 523 -7.30 13.66 21.93
C LEU A 523 -6.10 12.78 22.23
N ALA A 524 -4.89 13.27 21.94
CA ALA A 524 -3.63 12.58 22.24
C ALA A 524 -3.09 12.89 23.64
N SER A 525 -3.43 14.05 24.20
CA SER A 525 -3.03 14.48 25.54
C SER A 525 -4.07 15.43 26.16
N LEU A 526 -3.93 15.69 27.46
CA LEU A 526 -4.72 16.70 28.19
C LEU A 526 -3.78 17.77 28.75
N PRO A 527 -4.10 19.08 28.61
CA PRO A 527 -3.29 20.14 29.21
C PRO A 527 -3.20 20.02 30.73
N GLU A 528 -2.05 20.38 31.31
CA GLU A 528 -1.89 20.42 32.75
C GLU A 528 -2.89 21.41 33.39
N GLY A 529 -3.56 20.99 34.45
CA GLY A 529 -4.50 21.83 35.19
C GLY A 529 -5.82 22.14 34.48
N ILE A 530 -6.13 21.48 33.35
CA ILE A 530 -7.34 21.73 32.55
C ILE A 530 -8.65 21.65 33.37
N PHE A 531 -8.67 20.90 34.48
CA PHE A 531 -9.83 20.74 35.36
C PHE A 531 -9.73 21.53 36.68
N ASN A 532 -8.71 22.36 36.90
CA ASN A 532 -8.47 23.01 38.20
C ASN A 532 -9.62 23.91 38.68
N SER A 533 -10.41 24.45 37.76
CA SER A 533 -11.56 25.30 38.08
C SER A 533 -12.86 24.52 38.38
N LEU A 534 -12.85 23.19 38.18
CA LEU A 534 -14.05 22.35 38.18
C LEU A 534 -14.32 21.69 39.54
N SER A 535 -14.30 22.49 40.61
CA SER A 535 -14.46 22.02 42.00
C SER A 535 -15.78 21.29 42.31
N ARG A 536 -16.81 21.43 41.46
CA ARG A 536 -18.11 20.77 41.57
C ARG A 536 -18.29 19.58 40.62
N LEU A 537 -17.24 19.22 39.87
CA LEU A 537 -17.31 18.14 38.90
C LEU A 537 -17.54 16.81 39.60
N GLN A 538 -18.59 16.09 39.18
CA GLN A 538 -18.99 14.80 39.74
C GLN A 538 -18.72 13.67 38.74
N HIS A 539 -18.87 13.93 37.45
CA HIS A 539 -18.75 12.92 36.40
C HIS A 539 -17.85 13.44 35.28
N LEU A 540 -16.76 12.70 35.04
CA LEU A 540 -15.83 12.94 33.95
C LEU A 540 -15.74 11.69 33.06
N ALA A 541 -15.92 11.87 31.76
CA ALA A 541 -15.69 10.82 30.77
C ALA A 541 -14.83 11.33 29.60
N VAL A 542 -13.67 10.70 29.43
CA VAL A 542 -12.66 10.99 28.40
C VAL A 542 -12.24 9.72 27.66
N GLY A 543 -13.08 8.68 27.72
CA GLY A 543 -12.80 7.38 27.09
C GLY A 543 -12.86 7.41 25.55
N ASP A 544 -12.47 6.33 24.91
CA ASP A 544 -12.35 6.20 23.44
C ASP A 544 -11.64 7.42 22.80
N ASN A 545 -10.47 7.78 23.33
CA ASN A 545 -9.59 8.81 22.79
C ASN A 545 -8.22 8.18 22.50
N LEU A 546 -7.20 9.00 22.24
CA LEU A 546 -5.84 8.56 21.90
C LEU A 546 -4.84 8.87 23.01
N LEU A 547 -5.30 9.08 24.25
CA LEU A 547 -4.46 9.53 25.37
C LEU A 547 -3.39 8.49 25.68
N THR A 548 -2.12 8.90 25.70
CA THR A 548 -0.98 8.05 26.07
C THR A 548 -0.54 8.25 27.51
N GLU A 549 -0.84 9.42 28.09
CA GLU A 549 -0.48 9.79 29.46
C GLU A 549 -1.55 10.70 30.08
N LEU A 550 -1.53 10.82 31.41
CA LEU A 550 -2.34 11.78 32.18
C LEU A 550 -1.40 12.71 32.98
N PRO A 551 -1.69 14.02 33.08
CA PRO A 551 -0.92 14.92 33.94
C PRO A 551 -0.97 14.50 35.43
N PRO A 552 0.14 14.57 36.19
CA PRO A 552 0.16 14.13 37.59
C PRO A 552 -0.84 14.83 38.52
N SER A 553 -1.11 16.11 38.28
CA SER A 553 -2.02 16.94 39.08
C SER A 553 -3.41 17.08 38.47
N LEU A 554 -3.78 16.22 37.51
CA LEU A 554 -5.01 16.39 36.72
C LEU A 554 -6.29 16.51 37.56
N PHE A 555 -6.35 15.84 38.71
CA PHE A 555 -7.51 15.81 39.60
C PHE A 555 -7.30 16.50 40.96
N SER A 556 -6.28 17.35 41.09
CA SER A 556 -5.91 17.92 42.41
C SER A 556 -6.99 18.80 43.04
N GLU A 557 -7.81 19.48 42.22
CA GLU A 557 -8.87 20.42 42.65
C GLU A 557 -10.30 19.87 42.49
N THR A 558 -10.47 18.68 41.90
CA THR A 558 -11.77 18.09 41.57
C THR A 558 -12.28 17.16 42.68
N VAL A 559 -12.40 17.70 43.90
CA VAL A 559 -12.65 16.93 45.13
C VAL A 559 -14.03 16.24 45.19
N GLN A 560 -14.97 16.64 44.34
CA GLN A 560 -16.33 16.09 44.27
C GLN A 560 -16.50 14.99 43.19
N LEU A 561 -15.43 14.57 42.51
CA LEU A 561 -15.53 13.54 41.48
C LEU A 561 -16.04 12.23 42.08
N GLU A 562 -17.17 11.75 41.54
CA GLU A 562 -17.79 10.48 41.90
C GLU A 562 -17.53 9.41 40.83
N ARG A 563 -17.38 9.80 39.56
CA ARG A 563 -17.16 8.88 38.43
C ARG A 563 -16.10 9.43 37.50
N ILE A 564 -15.06 8.62 37.27
CA ILE A 564 -14.02 8.89 36.29
C ILE A 564 -14.02 7.74 35.29
N ASN A 565 -14.14 8.08 34.01
CA ASN A 565 -14.05 7.13 32.92
C ASN A 565 -12.98 7.54 31.90
N VAL A 566 -11.91 6.75 31.82
CA VAL A 566 -10.76 6.95 30.92
C VAL A 566 -10.54 5.70 30.04
N ASP A 567 -11.57 4.86 29.89
CA ASP A 567 -11.51 3.60 29.15
C ASP A 567 -11.24 3.76 27.65
N GLY A 568 -10.66 2.78 26.98
CA GLY A 568 -10.46 2.83 25.53
C GLY A 568 -9.44 3.89 25.08
N ASN A 569 -8.41 4.13 25.88
CA ASN A 569 -7.28 5.01 25.54
C ASN A 569 -6.01 4.17 25.32
N ARG A 570 -4.83 4.79 25.33
CA ARG A 570 -3.52 4.15 25.12
C ARG A 570 -2.59 4.37 26.32
N LEU A 571 -3.13 4.51 27.52
CA LEU A 571 -2.38 4.78 28.74
C LEU A 571 -1.50 3.57 29.09
N ALA A 572 -0.18 3.79 29.17
CA ALA A 572 0.79 2.77 29.57
C ALA A 572 1.06 2.75 31.08
N GLU A 573 0.92 3.90 31.74
CA GLU A 573 1.12 4.07 33.17
C GLU A 573 0.16 5.13 33.75
N LEU A 574 0.03 5.13 35.08
CA LEU A 574 -0.67 6.17 35.82
C LEU A 574 0.33 6.96 36.68
N PRO A 575 0.25 8.30 36.73
CA PRO A 575 1.05 9.09 37.65
C PRO A 575 0.83 8.70 39.11
N PRO A 576 1.89 8.61 39.94
CA PRO A 576 1.75 8.39 41.38
C PRO A 576 0.88 9.46 42.05
N GLY A 577 -0.10 9.03 42.84
CA GLY A 577 -0.97 9.94 43.58
C GLY A 577 -2.05 10.66 42.76
N LEU A 578 -2.27 10.27 41.49
CA LEU A 578 -3.26 10.88 40.59
C LEU A 578 -4.66 11.05 41.24
N PHE A 579 -5.08 10.10 42.08
CA PHE A 579 -6.40 10.10 42.73
C PHE A 579 -6.37 10.51 44.22
N ALA A 580 -5.24 11.02 44.74
CA ALA A 580 -5.11 11.31 46.17
C ALA A 580 -6.14 12.32 46.70
N ASN A 581 -6.64 13.22 45.83
CA ASN A 581 -7.59 14.27 46.18
C ASN A 581 -9.02 14.01 45.68
N THR A 582 -9.40 12.77 45.37
CA THR A 582 -10.76 12.40 44.94
C THR A 582 -11.47 11.44 45.91
N PRO A 583 -11.65 11.81 47.19
CA PRO A 583 -12.19 10.90 48.22
C PRO A 583 -13.67 10.51 47.98
N ALA A 584 -14.40 11.27 47.17
CA ALA A 584 -15.79 11.00 46.80
C ALA A 584 -15.93 9.98 45.65
N LEU A 585 -14.83 9.49 45.08
CA LEU A 585 -14.85 8.63 43.89
C LEU A 585 -15.53 7.30 44.22
N ARG A 586 -16.57 6.96 43.46
CA ARG A 586 -17.37 5.72 43.59
C ARG A 586 -17.12 4.75 42.46
N GLN A 587 -16.78 5.25 41.28
CA GLN A 587 -16.54 4.43 40.10
C GLN A 587 -15.33 4.94 39.32
N LEU A 588 -14.40 4.02 39.06
CA LEU A 588 -13.23 4.26 38.25
C LEU A 588 -13.16 3.20 37.14
N ARG A 589 -13.12 3.66 35.89
CA ARG A 589 -13.05 2.83 34.69
C ARG A 589 -11.78 3.15 33.92
N LEU A 590 -10.90 2.16 33.83
CA LEU A 590 -9.58 2.20 33.21
C LEU A 590 -9.43 1.08 32.16
N GLU A 591 -10.51 0.39 31.81
CA GLU A 591 -10.45 -0.76 30.92
C GLU A 591 -10.08 -0.40 29.48
N ARG A 592 -9.57 -1.36 28.71
CA ARG A 592 -9.12 -1.16 27.32
C ARG A 592 -8.07 -0.05 27.21
N ASN A 593 -7.06 -0.10 28.08
CA ASN A 593 -5.85 0.71 28.01
C ASN A 593 -4.64 -0.22 27.81
N ARG A 594 -3.42 0.24 28.09
CA ARG A 594 -2.17 -0.52 27.96
C ARG A 594 -1.37 -0.51 29.26
N LEU A 595 -2.07 -0.47 30.40
CA LEU A 595 -1.42 -0.33 31.70
C LEU A 595 -0.60 -1.58 31.99
N GLU A 596 0.72 -1.43 32.09
CA GLU A 596 1.65 -2.53 32.42
C GLU A 596 1.83 -2.70 33.93
N ILE A 597 1.85 -1.57 34.65
CA ILE A 597 2.05 -1.51 36.10
C ILE A 597 1.13 -0.49 36.77
N LEU A 598 0.82 -0.73 38.05
CA LEU A 598 0.14 0.25 38.91
C LEU A 598 1.12 0.84 39.94
N PRO A 599 1.14 2.17 40.15
CA PRO A 599 1.91 2.75 41.23
C PRO A 599 1.45 2.22 42.61
N PRO A 600 2.36 1.94 43.55
CA PRO A 600 1.99 1.55 44.90
C PRO A 600 1.07 2.58 45.57
N GLY A 601 -0.06 2.11 46.10
CA GLY A 601 -1.02 2.98 46.80
C GLY A 601 -1.80 3.95 45.92
N ILE A 602 -1.85 3.75 44.59
CA ILE A 602 -2.58 4.62 43.65
C ILE A 602 -4.07 4.83 44.00
N PHE A 603 -4.71 3.82 44.61
CA PHE A 603 -6.10 3.89 45.09
C PHE A 603 -6.21 4.22 46.58
N GLY A 604 -5.10 4.58 47.22
CA GLY A 604 -5.06 4.96 48.63
C GLY A 604 -5.94 6.17 48.91
N GLY A 605 -6.84 6.05 49.87
CA GLY A 605 -7.74 7.14 50.27
C GLY A 605 -9.09 7.20 49.54
N LEU A 606 -9.35 6.31 48.58
CA LEU A 606 -10.63 6.23 47.87
C LEU A 606 -11.68 5.46 48.69
N GLN A 607 -12.09 6.07 49.81
CA GLN A 607 -12.97 5.45 50.82
C GLN A 607 -14.37 5.11 50.29
N GLU A 608 -14.83 5.82 49.26
CA GLU A 608 -16.14 5.62 48.64
C GLU A 608 -16.12 4.75 47.38
N LEU A 609 -14.94 4.25 46.96
CA LEU A 609 -14.81 3.50 45.71
C LEU A 609 -15.58 2.19 45.82
N ALA A 610 -16.59 2.02 44.96
CA ALA A 610 -17.45 0.85 44.93
C ALA A 610 -17.21 -0.01 43.68
N ARG A 611 -16.77 0.59 42.57
CA ARG A 611 -16.52 -0.10 41.30
C ARG A 611 -15.18 0.31 40.70
N LEU A 612 -14.33 -0.67 40.44
CA LEU A 612 -13.05 -0.50 39.78
C LEU A 612 -12.94 -1.47 38.60
N ASP A 613 -12.80 -0.94 37.40
CA ASP A 613 -12.57 -1.73 36.20
C ASP A 613 -11.16 -1.44 35.65
N LEU A 614 -10.30 -2.46 35.71
CA LEU A 614 -8.94 -2.50 35.19
C LEU A 614 -8.81 -3.54 34.08
N SER A 615 -9.92 -4.02 33.54
CA SER A 615 -9.91 -5.12 32.57
C SER A 615 -9.31 -4.74 31.22
N SER A 616 -8.85 -5.71 30.44
CA SER A 616 -8.29 -5.47 29.11
C SER A 616 -7.16 -4.43 29.14
N ASN A 617 -6.16 -4.69 29.99
CA ASN A 617 -4.91 -3.96 30.12
C ASN A 617 -3.75 -4.98 30.05
N ASP A 618 -2.52 -4.54 30.23
CA ASP A 618 -1.31 -5.36 30.12
C ASP A 618 -0.67 -5.63 31.50
N LEU A 619 -1.47 -5.63 32.58
CA LEU A 619 -0.95 -5.70 33.96
C LEU A 619 -0.32 -7.06 34.22
N ALA A 620 1.00 -7.10 34.38
CA ALA A 620 1.73 -8.33 34.69
C ALA A 620 1.74 -8.67 36.20
N GLU A 621 1.68 -7.64 37.05
CA GLU A 621 1.66 -7.77 38.50
C GLU A 621 0.82 -6.68 39.18
N LEU A 622 0.38 -6.96 40.42
CA LEU A 622 -0.29 -5.99 41.28
C LEU A 622 0.58 -5.67 42.51
N PRO A 623 0.74 -4.39 42.89
CA PRO A 623 1.44 -4.04 44.12
C PRO A 623 0.76 -4.62 45.37
N LEU A 624 1.56 -4.98 46.37
CA LEU A 624 1.08 -5.46 47.66
C LEU A 624 0.15 -4.41 48.31
N GLY A 625 -1.06 -4.82 48.67
CA GLY A 625 -2.02 -3.95 49.36
C GLY A 625 -2.55 -2.78 48.53
N VAL A 626 -2.48 -2.85 47.19
CA VAL A 626 -2.95 -1.78 46.29
C VAL A 626 -4.40 -1.35 46.53
N PHE A 627 -5.25 -2.25 47.06
CA PHE A 627 -6.65 -1.99 47.41
C PHE A 627 -6.91 -1.76 48.91
N ALA A 628 -5.88 -1.74 49.77
CA ALA A 628 -6.07 -1.61 51.22
C ALA A 628 -6.77 -0.30 51.64
N GLY A 629 -6.75 0.72 50.79
CA GLY A 629 -7.41 2.02 50.98
C GLY A 629 -8.86 2.11 50.50
N THR A 630 -9.48 1.02 50.02
CA THR A 630 -10.81 1.03 49.36
C THR A 630 -11.82 0.09 50.05
N PRO A 631 -12.23 0.36 51.30
CA PRO A 631 -13.04 -0.57 52.10
C PRO A 631 -14.45 -0.84 51.55
N LYS A 632 -14.97 0.06 50.70
CA LYS A 632 -16.30 -0.04 50.06
C LYS A 632 -16.26 -0.70 48.67
N LEU A 633 -15.11 -1.19 48.21
CA LEU A 633 -14.99 -1.77 46.88
C LEU A 633 -15.85 -3.03 46.78
N ALA A 634 -16.89 -2.97 45.94
CA ALA A 634 -17.86 -4.03 45.74
C ALA A 634 -17.63 -4.79 44.44
N GLN A 635 -17.13 -4.10 43.40
CA GLN A 635 -16.90 -4.69 42.08
C GLN A 635 -15.49 -4.39 41.62
N LEU A 636 -14.72 -5.44 41.34
CA LEU A 636 -13.35 -5.36 40.87
C LEU A 636 -13.18 -6.20 39.61
N SER A 637 -12.88 -5.56 38.48
CA SER A 637 -12.60 -6.27 37.24
C SER A 637 -11.12 -6.19 36.88
N LEU A 638 -10.48 -7.35 36.79
CA LEU A 638 -9.07 -7.57 36.48
C LEU A 638 -8.89 -8.55 35.29
N GLN A 639 -9.99 -8.98 34.68
CA GLN A 639 -10.00 -9.89 33.53
C GLN A 639 -9.22 -9.33 32.33
N ARG A 640 -8.69 -10.21 31.47
CA ARG A 640 -7.89 -9.83 30.28
C ARG A 640 -6.73 -8.91 30.66
N ASN A 641 -5.85 -9.43 31.50
CA ASN A 641 -4.56 -8.83 31.86
C ASN A 641 -3.48 -9.92 31.75
N GLU A 642 -2.25 -9.60 32.13
CA GLU A 642 -1.10 -10.51 32.10
C GLU A 642 -0.74 -11.06 33.50
N LEU A 643 -1.71 -11.09 34.43
CA LEU A 643 -1.47 -11.47 35.82
C LEU A 643 -1.20 -12.97 35.94
N ALA A 644 0.06 -13.34 36.18
CA ALA A 644 0.45 -14.72 36.45
C ALA A 644 0.21 -15.15 37.92
N GLN A 645 0.20 -14.20 38.86
CA GLN A 645 -0.07 -14.45 40.28
C GLN A 645 -0.71 -13.23 40.97
N LEU A 646 -1.41 -13.45 42.08
CA LEU A 646 -1.92 -12.38 42.95
C LEU A 646 -1.05 -12.24 44.20
N PRO A 647 -0.71 -11.01 44.65
CA PRO A 647 0.08 -10.81 45.86
C PRO A 647 -0.69 -11.28 47.11
N PRO A 648 0.00 -11.81 48.15
CA PRO A 648 -0.63 -12.24 49.38
C PRO A 648 -1.44 -11.12 50.05
N GLY A 649 -2.66 -11.45 50.49
CA GLY A 649 -3.52 -10.49 51.18
C GLY A 649 -4.07 -9.36 50.29
N LEU A 650 -4.08 -9.52 48.96
CA LEU A 650 -4.61 -8.52 48.01
C LEU A 650 -6.00 -8.00 48.37
N PHE A 651 -6.89 -8.88 48.85
CA PHE A 651 -8.28 -8.56 49.19
C PHE A 651 -8.49 -8.27 50.69
N ALA A 652 -7.41 -8.22 51.47
CA ALA A 652 -7.51 -7.96 52.91
C ALA A 652 -8.18 -6.60 53.17
N GLY A 653 -9.23 -6.60 54.00
CA GLY A 653 -9.98 -5.39 54.35
C GLY A 653 -11.10 -5.00 53.38
N LEU A 654 -11.26 -5.69 52.24
CA LEU A 654 -12.33 -5.43 51.27
C LEU A 654 -13.65 -6.12 51.67
N THR A 655 -14.22 -5.72 52.82
CA THR A 655 -15.41 -6.37 53.39
C THR A 655 -16.70 -6.19 52.57
N ALA A 656 -16.71 -5.26 51.61
CA ALA A 656 -17.85 -4.98 50.75
C ALA A 656 -17.77 -5.68 49.38
N LEU A 657 -16.73 -6.48 49.12
CA LEU A 657 -16.47 -7.07 47.81
C LEU A 657 -17.52 -8.14 47.45
N GLU A 658 -18.27 -7.89 46.39
CA GLU A 658 -19.35 -8.77 45.89
C GLU A 658 -18.91 -9.52 44.62
N TRP A 659 -18.19 -8.84 43.72
CA TRP A 659 -17.81 -9.36 42.41
C TRP A 659 -16.34 -9.10 42.12
N VAL A 660 -15.61 -10.15 41.73
CA VAL A 660 -14.24 -10.07 41.22
C VAL A 660 -14.15 -10.85 39.92
N THR A 661 -13.65 -10.24 38.84
CA THR A 661 -13.43 -10.91 37.56
C THR A 661 -11.94 -11.01 37.24
N LEU A 662 -11.45 -12.22 36.95
CA LEU A 662 -10.02 -12.54 36.77
C LEU A 662 -9.73 -13.36 35.51
N GLN A 663 -10.75 -13.70 34.74
CA GLN A 663 -10.64 -14.57 33.57
C GLN A 663 -9.74 -13.98 32.48
N ALA A 664 -9.21 -14.84 31.61
CA ALA A 664 -8.27 -14.47 30.56
C ALA A 664 -7.02 -13.74 31.10
N ASN A 665 -6.49 -14.22 32.23
CA ASN A 665 -5.13 -13.94 32.69
C ASN A 665 -4.29 -15.23 32.57
N PRO A 666 -2.99 -15.18 32.24
CA PRO A 666 -2.16 -16.36 32.01
C PRO A 666 -1.98 -17.25 33.25
N GLY A 667 -2.23 -16.72 34.46
CA GLY A 667 -2.22 -17.46 35.73
C GLY A 667 -3.60 -17.85 36.26
N ALA A 668 -4.67 -17.67 35.47
CA ALA A 668 -5.99 -18.10 35.89
C ALA A 668 -6.07 -19.64 35.78
N PRO A 669 -6.26 -20.36 36.91
CA PRO A 669 -6.88 -19.85 38.13
C PRO A 669 -5.89 -19.85 39.35
N PHE A 670 -5.97 -18.80 40.17
CA PHE A 670 -4.94 -18.51 41.21
C PHE A 670 -5.07 -19.42 42.45
N PRO A 671 -3.96 -20.00 42.96
CA PRO A 671 -4.00 -20.96 44.04
C PRO A 671 -4.20 -20.33 45.44
N ILE A 672 -5.13 -20.89 46.22
CA ILE A 672 -5.31 -20.73 47.67
C ILE A 672 -4.78 -21.97 48.39
N ARG A 673 -3.96 -21.79 49.43
CA ARG A 673 -3.45 -22.87 50.28
C ARG A 673 -4.21 -22.95 51.61
N PRO A 674 -5.11 -23.93 51.81
CA PRO A 674 -5.71 -24.18 53.12
C PRO A 674 -4.74 -24.89 54.08
N GLU A 675 -4.74 -24.53 55.36
CA GLU A 675 -3.93 -25.19 56.40
C GLU A 675 -4.82 -25.99 57.38
N PHE A 676 -4.53 -27.29 57.57
CA PHE A 676 -5.23 -28.15 58.53
C PHE A 676 -4.53 -28.12 59.88
N VAL A 677 -5.26 -27.74 60.94
CA VAL A 677 -4.72 -27.67 62.31
C VAL A 677 -5.50 -28.59 63.24
N ARG A 678 -4.79 -29.44 64.00
CA ARG A 678 -5.37 -30.34 65.00
C ARG A 678 -5.56 -29.59 66.32
N LEU A 679 -6.80 -29.49 66.80
CA LEU A 679 -7.19 -28.64 67.94
C LEU A 679 -6.91 -29.27 69.31
N ASP A 680 -6.65 -30.58 69.36
CA ASP A 680 -6.46 -31.39 70.57
C ASP A 680 -4.99 -31.49 71.06
N GLY A 681 -4.04 -30.81 70.41
CA GLY A 681 -2.71 -30.51 70.95
C GLY A 681 -1.71 -31.68 71.12
N ASN A 682 -2.12 -32.95 70.97
CA ASN A 682 -1.23 -34.11 71.01
C ASN A 682 -1.31 -34.93 69.70
N PRO A 683 -0.27 -34.89 68.83
CA PRO A 683 -0.30 -35.51 67.50
C PRO A 683 -0.34 -37.04 67.51
N LEU A 684 -0.09 -37.71 68.65
CA LEU A 684 -0.02 -39.18 68.76
C LEU A 684 -1.19 -39.81 69.54
N SER A 685 -2.22 -39.03 69.92
CA SER A 685 -3.36 -39.57 70.67
C SER A 685 -4.23 -40.49 69.78
N PRO A 686 -4.58 -41.71 70.23
CA PRO A 686 -5.36 -42.70 69.47
C PRO A 686 -6.88 -42.41 69.42
N SER A 687 -7.35 -41.32 70.03
CA SER A 687 -8.73 -40.86 69.99
C SER A 687 -9.06 -40.06 68.71
N PRO A 688 -10.34 -39.92 68.31
CA PRO A 688 -10.73 -39.13 67.14
C PRO A 688 -10.18 -37.69 67.21
N ALA A 689 -9.44 -37.26 66.18
CA ALA A 689 -8.82 -35.93 66.10
C ALA A 689 -9.86 -34.87 65.71
N ARG A 690 -9.85 -33.70 66.35
CA ARG A 690 -10.68 -32.54 65.92
C ARG A 690 -9.80 -31.63 65.07
N VAL A 691 -10.11 -31.52 63.79
CA VAL A 691 -9.33 -30.72 62.83
C VAL A 691 -10.13 -29.48 62.44
N ALA A 692 -9.46 -28.34 62.31
CA ALA A 692 -10.01 -27.11 61.73
C ALA A 692 -9.27 -26.74 60.44
N LEU A 693 -10.00 -26.17 59.49
CA LEU A 693 -9.44 -25.52 58.30
C LEU A 693 -9.17 -24.05 58.64
N ARG A 694 -7.93 -23.60 58.47
CA ARG A 694 -7.56 -22.18 58.61
C ARG A 694 -7.46 -21.55 57.22
N VAL A 695 -8.31 -20.56 56.96
CA VAL A 695 -8.34 -19.80 55.71
C VAL A 695 -7.52 -18.51 55.91
N PRO A 696 -6.72 -18.07 54.91
CA PRO A 696 -6.02 -16.79 54.99
C PRO A 696 -7.01 -15.64 55.25
N PRO A 697 -6.66 -14.63 56.07
CA PRO A 697 -7.49 -13.45 56.25
C PRO A 697 -7.78 -12.77 54.90
N GLY A 698 -9.07 -12.57 54.57
CA GLY A 698 -9.50 -11.83 53.38
C GLY A 698 -9.96 -12.64 52.17
N ALA A 699 -10.27 -13.95 52.29
CA ALA A 699 -10.99 -14.68 51.23
C ALA A 699 -12.47 -14.23 51.19
N PRO A 700 -12.96 -13.59 50.09
CA PRO A 700 -14.25 -12.88 50.12
C PRO A 700 -15.48 -13.71 49.74
N PHE A 701 -15.34 -14.98 49.37
CA PHE A 701 -16.48 -15.81 48.93
C PHE A 701 -16.39 -17.26 49.43
N ALA A 702 -17.54 -17.94 49.47
CA ALA A 702 -17.63 -19.37 49.79
C ALA A 702 -16.92 -20.18 48.71
N PHE A 703 -16.07 -21.12 49.12
CA PHE A 703 -15.39 -22.04 48.21
C PHE A 703 -15.50 -23.46 48.75
N THR A 704 -15.48 -24.43 47.83
CA THR A 704 -15.66 -25.84 48.14
C THR A 704 -14.31 -26.53 48.17
N VAL A 705 -13.97 -27.18 49.28
CA VAL A 705 -12.71 -27.92 49.40
C VAL A 705 -12.98 -29.43 49.31
N PRO A 706 -12.51 -30.13 48.27
CA PRO A 706 -12.48 -31.59 48.26
C PRO A 706 -11.50 -32.10 49.32
N VAL A 707 -11.96 -32.98 50.20
CA VAL A 707 -11.11 -33.63 51.20
C VAL A 707 -11.05 -35.13 50.89
N SER A 708 -9.83 -35.67 50.81
CA SER A 708 -9.60 -37.11 50.69
C SER A 708 -8.93 -37.63 51.97
N VAL A 709 -9.35 -38.80 52.42
CA VAL A 709 -8.74 -39.48 53.57
C VAL A 709 -8.17 -40.79 53.11
N GLN A 710 -6.84 -40.93 53.23
CA GLN A 710 -6.17 -42.18 52.97
C GLN A 710 -6.07 -42.99 54.27
N ARG A 711 -6.60 -44.21 54.21
CA ARG A 711 -6.59 -45.21 55.30
C ARG A 711 -7.39 -44.81 56.55
N GLY A 712 -8.55 -44.18 56.41
CA GLY A 712 -9.47 -44.01 57.54
C GLY A 712 -10.81 -43.42 57.12
N SER A 713 -11.78 -43.36 58.03
CA SER A 713 -13.13 -42.88 57.75
C SER A 713 -13.37 -41.49 58.34
N ILE A 714 -13.91 -40.56 57.55
CA ILE A 714 -14.60 -39.38 58.08
C ILE A 714 -16.04 -39.78 58.33
N SER A 715 -16.48 -39.68 59.57
CA SER A 715 -17.89 -39.85 59.94
C SER A 715 -18.13 -39.08 61.23
N ARG A 716 -19.40 -38.98 61.67
CA ARG A 716 -19.62 -38.89 63.12
C ARG A 716 -19.54 -40.27 63.79
N ASP A 717 -20.03 -41.39 63.20
CA ASP A 717 -19.99 -42.75 63.81
C ASP A 717 -19.95 -44.01 62.85
N THR A 718 -19.23 -43.98 61.71
CA THR A 718 -18.79 -45.05 60.75
C THR A 718 -19.74 -45.73 59.72
N VAL A 719 -19.30 -45.82 58.45
CA VAL A 719 -19.57 -46.89 57.43
C VAL A 719 -18.30 -47.10 56.57
N SER A 720 -18.04 -48.36 56.19
CA SER A 720 -16.79 -48.91 55.61
C SER A 720 -16.78 -49.09 54.08
N LEU A 721 -15.60 -49.00 53.45
CA LEU A 721 -15.27 -49.63 52.17
C LEU A 721 -13.90 -50.34 52.29
N LEU A 722 -13.93 -51.67 52.12
CA LEU A 722 -12.76 -52.54 51.95
C LEU A 722 -12.32 -52.46 50.48
N LEU A 723 -11.09 -52.04 50.25
CA LEU A 723 -10.35 -52.08 48.97
C LEU A 723 -11.06 -51.42 47.77
N GLY A 724 -10.57 -50.24 47.39
CA GLY A 724 -10.95 -49.57 46.15
C GLY A 724 -11.47 -48.16 46.39
N ASP A 725 -10.76 -47.22 45.78
CA ASP A 725 -11.10 -45.86 45.39
C ASP A 725 -11.58 -44.82 46.42
N THR A 726 -10.94 -43.67 46.29
CA THR A 726 -11.10 -42.41 47.01
C THR A 726 -12.54 -41.90 46.95
N VAL A 727 -13.22 -41.74 48.08
CA VAL A 727 -14.46 -40.94 48.13
C VAL A 727 -14.08 -39.51 48.49
N SER A 728 -14.08 -38.63 47.48
CA SER A 728 -14.03 -37.18 47.67
C SER A 728 -15.43 -36.71 48.05
N THR A 729 -15.59 -36.15 49.25
CA THR A 729 -16.82 -35.40 49.58
C THR A 729 -16.46 -33.92 49.62
N THR A 730 -17.27 -33.11 48.95
CA THR A 730 -17.16 -31.65 48.92
C THR A 730 -17.89 -31.04 50.13
N PHE A 731 -17.25 -30.11 50.83
CA PHE A 731 -17.87 -29.35 51.92
C PHE A 731 -17.81 -27.85 51.61
N GLU A 732 -18.87 -27.14 51.96
CA GLU A 732 -18.97 -25.69 51.82
C GLU A 732 -18.37 -25.02 53.08
N VAL A 733 -17.34 -24.19 52.90
CA VAL A 733 -16.73 -23.43 53.99
C VAL A 733 -17.21 -21.99 53.91
N SER A 734 -18.12 -21.61 54.82
CA SER A 734 -18.54 -20.21 54.97
C SER A 734 -17.50 -19.43 55.77
N ALA A 735 -16.73 -18.55 55.13
CA ALA A 735 -15.75 -17.70 55.80
C ALA A 735 -16.47 -16.60 56.62
N ASN A 736 -16.15 -16.50 57.92
CA ASN A 736 -16.49 -15.33 58.71
C ASN A 736 -15.37 -14.28 58.62
N ALA A 737 -15.75 -13.00 58.61
CA ALA A 737 -14.88 -11.83 58.35
C ALA A 737 -13.63 -11.71 59.23
N ASP A 738 -13.57 -12.40 60.37
CA ASP A 738 -12.48 -12.28 61.35
C ASP A 738 -11.35 -13.33 61.21
N GLY A 739 -11.46 -14.27 60.25
CA GLY A 739 -10.48 -15.34 60.09
C GLY A 739 -10.43 -16.29 61.30
N GLY A 740 -11.47 -17.11 61.48
CA GLY A 740 -11.59 -18.09 62.57
C GLY A 740 -11.75 -19.54 62.09
N ALA A 741 -11.35 -20.50 62.92
CA ALA A 741 -11.53 -21.93 62.68
C ALA A 741 -13.01 -22.31 62.51
N VAL A 742 -13.40 -22.85 61.36
CA VAL A 742 -14.79 -23.29 61.07
C VAL A 742 -14.98 -24.76 61.48
N HIS A 743 -16.05 -25.08 62.23
CA HIS A 743 -16.40 -26.44 62.67
C HIS A 743 -17.47 -27.08 61.76
N LEU A 744 -17.22 -28.31 61.29
CA LEU A 744 -18.10 -29.05 60.37
C LEU A 744 -19.25 -29.78 61.13
N GLY A 745 -20.52 -29.75 60.65
CA GLY A 745 -21.68 -30.40 61.30
C GLY A 745 -22.74 -31.00 60.33
N PHE A 746 -23.41 -32.10 60.72
CA PHE A 746 -24.26 -32.96 59.85
C PHE A 746 -25.67 -33.35 60.43
N PRO A 747 -26.78 -33.47 59.64
CA PRO A 747 -28.10 -34.06 60.01
C PRO A 747 -28.43 -35.46 59.36
N PRO A 748 -29.51 -36.21 59.73
CA PRO A 748 -29.46 -37.70 59.89
C PRO A 748 -30.31 -38.59 58.92
N LEU A 749 -29.97 -39.90 58.80
CA LEU A 749 -30.85 -41.11 58.62
C LEU A 749 -30.02 -42.46 58.52
N PRO A 750 -30.59 -43.70 58.64
CA PRO A 750 -30.49 -44.61 59.81
C PRO A 750 -29.57 -45.87 59.71
N ASP A 751 -29.43 -46.56 60.87
CA ASP A 751 -28.58 -47.69 61.33
C ASP A 751 -28.13 -48.83 60.39
N VAL A 752 -26.88 -49.35 60.57
CA VAL A 752 -26.52 -50.70 61.15
C VAL A 752 -24.99 -50.98 61.25
N ARG A 753 -24.56 -51.32 62.49
CA ARG A 753 -23.50 -52.22 63.08
C ARG A 753 -22.13 -52.57 62.42
N ALA A 754 -21.09 -52.11 63.12
CA ALA A 754 -19.87 -52.75 63.70
C ALA A 754 -19.17 -53.95 63.03
N ASP A 755 -17.92 -53.73 62.55
CA ASP A 755 -16.67 -54.27 63.13
C ASP A 755 -15.39 -53.84 62.34
N GLY A 756 -14.39 -53.24 63.03
CA GLY A 756 -12.94 -53.46 62.76
C GLY A 756 -12.09 -52.50 61.88
N TYR A 757 -11.25 -51.68 62.56
CA TYR A 757 -9.85 -51.25 62.26
C TYR A 757 -9.47 -50.11 61.26
N GLY A 758 -9.07 -48.94 61.81
CA GLY A 758 -7.68 -48.44 61.98
C GLY A 758 -6.76 -48.03 60.79
N GLY A 759 -6.41 -46.73 60.69
CA GLY A 759 -5.06 -46.27 60.25
C GLY A 759 -4.90 -44.98 59.40
N LEU A 760 -5.27 -43.78 59.84
CA LEU A 760 -5.27 -42.55 58.99
C LEU A 760 -3.87 -42.00 58.66
N GLU A 761 -3.54 -41.84 57.37
CA GLU A 761 -2.32 -41.18 56.86
C GLU A 761 -2.74 -39.95 56.02
N VAL A 762 -2.28 -38.75 56.39
CA VAL A 762 -2.65 -37.49 55.72
C VAL A 762 -1.58 -37.11 54.70
N VAL A 763 -1.93 -37.19 53.42
CA VAL A 763 -1.10 -36.72 52.31
C VAL A 763 -1.46 -35.26 52.01
N ARG A 764 -0.46 -34.38 51.87
CA ARG A 764 -0.66 -32.98 51.42
C ARG A 764 -1.25 -33.01 50.00
N GLY A 765 -2.55 -32.76 49.88
CA GLY A 765 -3.26 -32.58 48.61
C GLY A 765 -3.02 -31.20 48.01
N GLU A 766 -3.12 -31.13 46.68
CA GLU A 766 -2.71 -30.05 45.79
C GLU A 766 -3.37 -28.68 46.03
N GLU A 767 -2.72 -27.64 45.50
CA GLU A 767 -3.19 -26.24 45.51
C GLU A 767 -4.61 -26.13 44.94
N LEU A 768 -5.49 -25.40 45.64
CA LEU A 768 -6.88 -25.23 45.20
C LEU A 768 -7.10 -23.86 44.60
N VAL A 769 -7.80 -23.87 43.49
CA VAL A 769 -7.76 -22.82 42.50
C VAL A 769 -9.18 -22.28 42.32
N LEU A 770 -9.35 -20.95 42.39
CA LEU A 770 -10.67 -20.32 42.41
C LEU A 770 -11.29 -20.24 41.01
N PHE A 771 -12.43 -20.91 40.81
CA PHE A 771 -13.23 -20.83 39.58
C PHE A 771 -14.36 -19.80 39.73
N ALA A 772 -14.58 -18.99 38.70
CA ALA A 772 -15.85 -18.34 38.42
C ALA A 772 -16.39 -18.96 37.12
N GLU A 773 -17.64 -19.40 37.13
CA GLU A 773 -18.32 -20.01 35.98
C GLU A 773 -18.16 -19.13 34.73
N THR A 774 -17.56 -19.68 33.68
CA THR A 774 -17.81 -19.24 32.30
C THR A 774 -18.65 -20.32 31.63
N ASP A 775 -19.62 -19.91 30.81
CA ASP A 775 -20.18 -20.81 29.81
C ASP A 775 -19.01 -21.40 29.04
N ASN A 776 -18.85 -22.71 29.08
CA ASN A 776 -17.75 -23.40 28.42
C ASN A 776 -17.77 -23.11 26.91
N ARG A 777 -16.70 -22.51 26.38
CA ARG A 777 -16.56 -22.10 24.98
C ARG A 777 -15.65 -23.09 24.28
N SER A 778 -16.08 -23.51 23.09
CA SER A 778 -15.29 -24.43 22.27
C SER A 778 -13.84 -23.97 22.13
N PRO A 779 -12.87 -24.92 22.18
CA PRO A 779 -11.48 -24.67 21.84
C PRO A 779 -11.38 -23.90 20.52
N VAL A 780 -10.38 -23.03 20.39
CA VAL A 780 -10.13 -22.23 19.19
C VAL A 780 -8.78 -22.58 18.54
N ALA A 781 -8.79 -22.52 17.21
CA ALA A 781 -7.62 -22.64 16.36
C ALA A 781 -6.86 -21.29 16.35
N ARG A 782 -5.70 -21.20 17.01
CA ARG A 782 -4.95 -19.94 17.19
C ARG A 782 -4.09 -19.58 15.97
N SER A 783 -3.46 -20.58 15.36
CA SER A 783 -2.56 -20.42 14.20
C SER A 783 -2.68 -21.63 13.27
N PRO A 784 -2.68 -21.45 11.94
CA PRO A 784 -2.70 -22.58 11.01
C PRO A 784 -1.46 -23.46 11.18
N ILE A 785 -1.69 -24.76 11.33
CA ILE A 785 -0.60 -25.75 11.32
C ILE A 785 0.02 -25.74 9.90
N PRO A 786 1.33 -25.49 9.75
CA PRO A 786 1.97 -25.49 8.44
C PRO A 786 1.91 -26.89 7.83
N ALA A 787 1.94 -26.96 6.50
CA ALA A 787 2.02 -28.24 5.81
C ALA A 787 3.40 -28.88 6.07
N HIS A 788 3.45 -30.21 6.07
CA HIS A 788 4.66 -30.96 6.43
C HIS A 788 5.10 -31.87 5.28
N ARG A 789 6.36 -31.73 4.85
CA ARG A 789 7.03 -32.64 3.93
C ARG A 789 7.81 -33.68 4.74
N LEU A 790 7.59 -34.96 4.45
CA LEU A 790 8.30 -36.10 5.03
C LEU A 790 8.98 -36.93 3.93
N GLN A 791 10.05 -37.62 4.30
CA GLN A 791 10.82 -38.49 3.42
C GLN A 791 10.48 -39.96 3.65
N ALA A 792 10.20 -40.76 2.61
CA ALA A 792 10.02 -42.20 2.80
C ALA A 792 11.28 -42.83 3.43
N GLY A 793 11.12 -43.48 4.58
CA GLY A 793 12.24 -44.03 5.37
C GLY A 793 13.03 -42.99 6.20
N GLY A 794 12.62 -41.72 6.21
CA GLY A 794 13.20 -40.64 6.99
C GLY A 794 12.67 -40.54 8.43
N PRO A 795 13.19 -39.57 9.22
CA PRO A 795 12.75 -39.37 10.61
C PRO A 795 11.31 -38.84 10.70
N SER A 796 10.64 -39.13 11.81
CA SER A 796 9.32 -38.59 12.14
C SER A 796 9.38 -37.08 12.38
N ALA A 797 8.34 -36.35 12.00
CA ALA A 797 8.16 -34.96 12.41
C ALA A 797 7.35 -34.88 13.71
N ASP A 798 7.71 -33.96 14.61
CA ASP A 798 6.96 -33.67 15.83
C ASP A 798 6.32 -32.27 15.81
N LEU A 799 5.07 -32.16 16.26
CA LEU A 799 4.33 -30.91 16.35
C LEU A 799 3.73 -30.76 17.75
N LYS A 800 4.11 -29.71 18.47
CA LYS A 800 3.51 -29.37 19.76
C LYS A 800 2.15 -28.74 19.54
N LEU A 801 1.07 -29.49 19.77
CA LEU A 801 -0.30 -29.08 19.41
C LEU A 801 -0.79 -27.86 20.21
N ALA A 802 -0.28 -27.67 21.42
CA ALA A 802 -0.54 -26.49 22.25
C ALA A 802 -0.08 -25.15 21.62
N GLN A 803 0.71 -25.19 20.53
CA GLN A 803 1.09 -23.97 19.78
C GLN A 803 0.02 -23.54 18.76
N TYR A 804 -0.93 -24.42 18.44
CA TYR A 804 -1.88 -24.23 17.34
C TYR A 804 -3.35 -24.23 17.80
N PHE A 805 -3.62 -24.83 18.96
CA PHE A 805 -4.93 -24.80 19.60
C PHE A 805 -4.83 -24.11 20.94
N ASP A 806 -5.86 -23.33 21.26
CA ASP A 806 -6.00 -22.63 22.51
C ASP A 806 -7.41 -22.86 23.03
N ASP A 807 -7.56 -23.12 24.32
CA ASP A 807 -8.88 -23.22 24.93
C ASP A 807 -9.23 -21.87 25.56
N PRO A 808 -10.29 -21.18 25.13
CA PRO A 808 -10.64 -19.87 25.68
C PRO A 808 -10.92 -19.88 27.19
N ASP A 809 -11.23 -21.05 27.76
CA ASP A 809 -11.51 -21.27 29.18
C ASP A 809 -10.33 -21.93 29.91
N GLY A 810 -9.26 -22.27 29.19
CA GLY A 810 -8.01 -22.81 29.73
C GLY A 810 -8.07 -24.31 30.06
N ASP A 811 -9.09 -25.00 29.54
CA ASP A 811 -9.25 -26.42 29.76
C ASP A 811 -8.13 -27.25 29.12
N SER A 812 -7.83 -28.39 29.77
CA SER A 812 -6.88 -29.35 29.19
C SER A 812 -7.48 -30.01 27.96
N LEU A 813 -6.91 -29.71 26.81
CA LEU A 813 -7.39 -30.22 25.52
C LEU A 813 -6.97 -31.68 25.29
N ALA A 814 -7.95 -32.51 24.99
CA ALA A 814 -7.74 -33.83 24.40
C ALA A 814 -7.64 -33.71 22.88
N PHE A 815 -6.62 -34.33 22.28
CA PHE A 815 -6.39 -34.25 20.84
C PHE A 815 -6.67 -35.59 20.16
N ALA A 816 -7.40 -35.55 19.04
CA ALA A 816 -7.61 -36.66 18.14
C ALA A 816 -7.07 -36.32 16.75
N VAL A 817 -6.51 -37.32 16.06
CA VAL A 817 -6.02 -37.16 14.69
C VAL A 817 -6.76 -38.11 13.75
N ALA A 818 -7.16 -37.59 12.60
CA ALA A 818 -7.74 -38.34 11.51
C ALA A 818 -7.03 -37.98 10.21
N MET A 819 -7.02 -38.90 9.25
CA MET A 819 -6.42 -38.67 7.94
C MET A 819 -7.38 -39.09 6.84
N THR A 820 -7.33 -38.39 5.72
CA THR A 820 -8.08 -38.79 4.53
C THR A 820 -7.54 -40.10 3.94
N GLU A 821 -6.21 -40.27 3.96
CA GLU A 821 -5.52 -41.47 3.50
C GLU A 821 -4.48 -41.89 4.57
N PRO A 822 -4.83 -42.76 5.54
CA PRO A 822 -3.96 -43.13 6.66
C PRO A 822 -2.77 -44.03 6.27
N GLY A 823 -2.71 -44.52 5.03
CA GLY A 823 -1.59 -45.30 4.50
C GLY A 823 -0.36 -44.47 4.14
N VAL A 824 -0.52 -43.15 4.02
CA VAL A 824 0.51 -42.22 3.54
C VAL A 824 1.45 -41.79 4.66
N VAL A 825 0.87 -41.37 5.78
CA VAL A 825 1.57 -40.95 7.01
C VAL A 825 0.90 -41.68 8.16
N ALA A 826 1.67 -42.21 9.11
CA ALA A 826 1.10 -42.65 10.39
C ALA A 826 1.20 -41.48 11.38
N ALA A 827 0.14 -41.20 12.13
CA ALA A 827 0.17 -40.18 13.18
C ALA A 827 -0.13 -40.78 14.54
N ARG A 828 0.58 -40.28 15.54
CA ARG A 828 0.32 -40.58 16.95
C ARG A 828 0.44 -39.33 17.79
N ILE A 829 -0.31 -39.26 18.89
CA ILE A 829 -0.26 -38.14 19.82
C ILE A 829 0.24 -38.66 21.16
N GLU A 830 1.32 -38.09 21.68
CA GLU A 830 1.94 -38.43 22.96
C GLU A 830 2.23 -37.12 23.70
N ASP A 831 1.72 -36.98 24.92
CA ASP A 831 1.93 -35.79 25.78
C ASP A 831 1.68 -34.44 25.08
N GLY A 832 0.62 -34.35 24.27
CA GLY A 832 0.27 -33.13 23.53
C GLY A 832 1.14 -32.84 22.29
N VAL A 833 1.99 -33.79 21.90
CA VAL A 833 2.83 -33.73 20.69
C VAL A 833 2.30 -34.69 19.65
N LEU A 834 1.98 -34.17 18.47
CA LEU A 834 1.63 -34.96 17.28
C LEU A 834 2.91 -35.37 16.56
N TRP A 835 3.13 -36.68 16.46
CA TRP A 835 4.19 -37.27 15.66
C TRP A 835 3.63 -37.73 14.32
N LEU A 836 4.34 -37.43 13.23
CA LEU A 836 4.02 -37.84 11.87
C LEU A 836 5.14 -38.72 11.34
N ASP A 837 4.85 -39.99 11.08
CA ASP A 837 5.79 -40.98 10.55
C ASP A 837 5.52 -41.23 9.06
N PRO A 838 6.54 -41.17 8.18
CA PRO A 838 6.36 -41.47 6.77
C PRO A 838 6.05 -42.96 6.54
N GLN A 839 5.04 -43.28 5.71
CA GLN A 839 4.65 -44.67 5.39
C GLN A 839 4.74 -44.96 3.88
N SER A 840 3.89 -44.36 3.06
CA SER A 840 3.87 -44.57 1.61
C SER A 840 3.90 -43.24 0.86
N VAL A 841 4.54 -43.23 -0.30
CA VAL A 841 4.60 -42.06 -1.18
C VAL A 841 3.21 -41.69 -1.66
N ASP A 842 2.65 -40.62 -1.12
CA ASP A 842 1.42 -39.98 -1.56
C ASP A 842 1.19 -38.68 -0.76
N THR A 843 0.06 -38.01 -0.95
CA THR A 843 -0.40 -36.86 -0.15
C THR A 843 -1.63 -37.23 0.67
N THR A 844 -1.69 -36.76 1.92
CA THR A 844 -2.84 -36.93 2.80
C THR A 844 -3.18 -35.62 3.51
N VAL A 845 -4.45 -35.44 3.86
CA VAL A 845 -4.89 -34.34 4.72
C VAL A 845 -4.96 -34.87 6.14
N VAL A 846 -4.16 -34.28 7.03
CA VAL A 846 -4.19 -34.55 8.46
C VAL A 846 -5.17 -33.59 9.11
N GLN A 847 -6.18 -34.14 9.77
CA GLN A 847 -7.15 -33.41 10.56
C GLN A 847 -6.84 -33.65 12.04
N VAL A 848 -6.55 -32.58 12.78
CA VAL A 848 -6.39 -32.62 14.24
C VAL A 848 -7.62 -31.96 14.84
N GLN A 849 -8.28 -32.67 15.76
CA GLN A 849 -9.40 -32.18 16.54
C GLN A 849 -8.94 -32.02 18.00
N ALA A 850 -9.00 -30.80 18.51
CA ALA A 850 -8.84 -30.51 19.93
C ALA A 850 -10.23 -30.50 20.57
N THR A 851 -10.41 -31.18 21.69
CA THR A 851 -11.68 -31.31 22.41
C THR A 851 -11.45 -31.01 23.87
N ASP A 852 -12.29 -30.19 24.47
CA ASP A 852 -12.27 -29.93 25.91
C ASP A 852 -12.89 -31.11 26.70
N PRO A 853 -12.82 -31.11 28.06
CA PRO A 853 -13.42 -32.15 28.89
C PRO A 853 -14.96 -32.26 28.82
N GLU A 854 -15.66 -31.24 28.32
CA GLU A 854 -17.12 -31.24 28.18
C GLU A 854 -17.61 -31.62 26.77
N GLY A 855 -16.69 -31.82 25.82
CA GLY A 855 -16.95 -32.37 24.49
C GLY A 855 -17.06 -31.34 23.36
N LEU A 856 -16.78 -30.04 23.61
CA LEU A 856 -16.69 -29.05 22.54
C LEU A 856 -15.30 -29.11 21.90
N GLY A 857 -15.18 -28.80 20.60
CA GLY A 857 -13.90 -28.94 19.93
C GLY A 857 -13.67 -28.03 18.73
N ALA A 858 -12.39 -27.73 18.49
CA ALA A 858 -11.89 -27.11 17.27
C ALA A 858 -11.16 -28.12 16.41
N THR A 859 -11.13 -27.85 15.10
CA THR A 859 -10.45 -28.70 14.13
C THR A 859 -9.50 -27.88 13.27
N HIS A 860 -8.25 -28.32 13.16
CA HIS A 860 -7.34 -27.90 12.10
C HIS A 860 -7.18 -29.00 11.06
N ARG A 861 -7.05 -28.60 9.79
CA ARG A 861 -6.65 -29.47 8.70
C ARG A 861 -5.40 -28.91 8.04
N PHE A 862 -4.40 -29.75 7.84
CA PHE A 862 -3.19 -29.41 7.11
C PHE A 862 -2.78 -30.57 6.21
N ARG A 863 -1.97 -30.29 5.19
CA ARG A 863 -1.48 -31.31 4.28
C ARG A 863 -0.17 -31.88 4.81
N ALA A 864 -0.04 -33.19 4.73
CA ALA A 864 1.22 -33.89 4.90
C ALA A 864 1.41 -34.81 3.70
N TRP A 865 2.65 -34.92 3.21
CA TRP A 865 2.95 -35.84 2.12
C TRP A 865 4.30 -36.48 2.35
N VAL A 866 4.41 -37.68 1.81
CA VAL A 866 5.65 -38.44 1.80
C VAL A 866 6.13 -38.49 0.38
N VAL A 867 7.37 -38.04 0.16
CA VAL A 867 8.03 -38.19 -1.13
C VAL A 867 8.82 -39.51 -1.18
N PRO A 868 9.11 -40.07 -2.38
CA PRO A 868 9.97 -41.25 -2.52
C PRO A 868 11.34 -40.99 -1.91
N ALA A 869 11.96 -42.04 -1.35
CA ALA A 869 13.37 -42.03 -0.96
C ALA A 869 14.21 -41.43 -2.12
N PRO A 870 15.18 -40.55 -1.82
CA PRO A 870 16.03 -39.93 -2.85
C PRO A 870 16.59 -40.99 -3.78
N ASP A 871 16.58 -40.72 -5.09
CA ASP A 871 17.31 -41.57 -6.04
C ASP A 871 18.75 -41.07 -6.06
N PRO A 872 19.71 -41.79 -5.47
CA PRO A 872 21.06 -41.28 -5.20
C PRO A 872 21.92 -41.05 -6.46
N GLU A 873 21.35 -41.16 -7.66
CA GLU A 873 22.04 -40.99 -8.93
C GLU A 873 21.29 -40.06 -9.92
N ALA A 874 20.15 -39.45 -9.56
CA ALA A 874 19.30 -38.70 -10.49
C ALA A 874 18.92 -37.30 -9.96
N PHE A 875 18.96 -36.29 -10.84
CA PHE A 875 18.59 -34.92 -10.46
C PHE A 875 17.10 -34.81 -10.08
N ASN A 876 16.79 -34.30 -8.89
CA ASN A 876 15.44 -34.23 -8.36
C ASN A 876 14.97 -32.80 -8.07
N ILE A 877 13.76 -32.44 -8.54
CA ILE A 877 13.09 -31.19 -8.20
C ILE A 877 11.87 -31.50 -7.38
N GLU A 878 11.98 -31.21 -6.10
CA GLU A 878 10.91 -31.41 -5.16
C GLU A 878 10.07 -30.15 -5.01
N LEU A 879 8.75 -30.32 -4.96
CA LEU A 879 7.82 -29.20 -4.85
C LEU A 879 7.07 -29.22 -3.52
N TYR A 880 7.08 -28.09 -2.83
CA TYR A 880 6.27 -27.82 -1.65
C TYR A 880 5.20 -26.79 -2.02
N PHE A 881 3.91 -27.10 -1.87
CA PHE A 881 2.83 -26.16 -2.18
C PHE A 881 2.21 -25.56 -0.91
N ASP A 882 2.14 -24.24 -0.82
CA ASP A 882 1.36 -23.54 0.20
C ASP A 882 -0.14 -23.84 0.03
N PRO A 883 -0.96 -23.71 1.10
CA PRO A 883 -2.40 -23.86 0.99
C PRO A 883 -3.00 -22.92 -0.05
N GLY A 884 -3.93 -23.44 -0.86
CA GLY A 884 -4.66 -22.65 -1.83
C GLY A 884 -4.70 -23.27 -3.22
N PHE A 885 -3.72 -24.09 -3.62
CA PHE A 885 -3.70 -24.74 -4.93
C PHE A 885 -4.76 -25.83 -5.07
N THR A 886 -5.38 -25.91 -6.26
CA THR A 886 -6.23 -27.05 -6.64
C THR A 886 -5.37 -28.23 -7.12
N VAL A 887 -5.96 -29.42 -7.18
CA VAL A 887 -5.28 -30.64 -7.65
C VAL A 887 -4.79 -30.45 -9.10
N GLU A 888 -5.58 -29.78 -9.92
CA GLU A 888 -5.25 -29.48 -11.31
C GLU A 888 -4.09 -28.48 -11.42
N GLU A 889 -4.08 -27.44 -10.57
CA GLU A 889 -3.00 -26.45 -10.53
C GLU A 889 -1.68 -27.08 -10.04
N GLU A 890 -1.72 -27.92 -9.00
CA GLU A 890 -0.53 -28.66 -8.55
C GLU A 890 0.00 -29.60 -9.63
N ALA A 891 -0.90 -30.34 -10.29
CA ALA A 891 -0.51 -31.22 -11.39
C ALA A 891 0.14 -30.43 -12.54
N VAL A 892 -0.35 -29.24 -12.84
CA VAL A 892 0.24 -28.33 -13.83
C VAL A 892 1.66 -27.93 -13.47
N VAL A 893 1.89 -27.48 -12.23
CA VAL A 893 3.22 -27.05 -11.77
C VAL A 893 4.19 -28.24 -11.69
N ARG A 894 3.71 -29.42 -11.24
CA ARG A 894 4.49 -30.66 -11.23
C ARG A 894 4.95 -31.05 -12.64
N ARG A 895 4.06 -30.99 -13.64
CA ARG A 895 4.46 -31.22 -15.04
C ARG A 895 5.56 -30.28 -15.50
N ALA A 896 5.59 -29.03 -15.03
CA ALA A 896 6.65 -28.09 -15.35
C ALA A 896 7.98 -28.46 -14.69
N ALA A 897 7.97 -28.95 -13.45
CA ALA A 897 9.17 -29.49 -12.79
C ALA A 897 9.67 -30.78 -13.47
N ASP A 898 8.77 -31.68 -13.85
CA ASP A 898 9.11 -32.92 -14.57
C ASP A 898 9.90 -32.62 -15.85
N ARG A 899 9.49 -31.59 -16.58
CA ARG A 899 10.23 -31.13 -17.77
C ARG A 899 11.64 -30.65 -17.48
N TRP A 900 11.86 -30.02 -16.33
CA TRP A 900 13.20 -29.61 -15.93
C TRP A 900 14.04 -30.80 -15.51
N MET A 901 13.47 -31.78 -14.81
CA MET A 901 14.16 -33.04 -14.47
C MET A 901 14.51 -33.88 -15.72
N GLU A 902 13.81 -33.72 -16.84
CA GLU A 902 14.19 -34.33 -18.14
C GLU A 902 15.41 -33.65 -18.78
N VAL A 903 15.71 -32.40 -18.42
CA VAL A 903 16.75 -31.57 -19.04
C VAL A 903 18.01 -31.48 -18.20
N VAL A 904 17.84 -31.35 -16.88
CA VAL A 904 18.95 -31.27 -15.93
C VAL A 904 19.52 -32.67 -15.73
N THR A 905 20.85 -32.78 -15.82
CA THR A 905 21.56 -34.05 -15.66
C THR A 905 22.64 -33.90 -14.60
N GLY A 906 22.85 -34.94 -13.79
CA GLY A 906 23.80 -34.96 -12.68
C GLY A 906 23.14 -34.74 -11.32
N ASP A 907 23.66 -35.42 -10.31
CA ASP A 907 23.18 -35.41 -8.92
C ASP A 907 23.98 -34.38 -8.08
N LEU A 908 23.31 -33.57 -7.26
CA LEU A 908 23.88 -32.64 -6.28
C LEU A 908 23.82 -33.23 -4.87
N PRO A 909 24.67 -32.77 -3.94
CA PRO A 909 24.66 -33.28 -2.60
C PRO A 909 23.32 -33.09 -1.89
N ASP A 910 22.77 -34.20 -1.39
CA ASP A 910 21.67 -34.31 -0.44
C ASP A 910 21.86 -33.40 0.78
N VAL A 911 20.80 -32.68 1.18
CA VAL A 911 20.81 -31.78 2.33
C VAL A 911 19.86 -32.28 3.42
N PRO A 912 20.37 -32.77 4.57
CA PRO A 912 19.51 -33.20 5.68
C PRO A 912 18.92 -31.99 6.42
N VAL A 913 17.60 -31.96 6.58
CA VAL A 913 16.84 -30.91 7.29
C VAL A 913 16.02 -31.53 8.42
N ARG A 914 16.22 -31.02 9.64
CA ARG A 914 15.55 -31.55 10.86
C ARG A 914 14.59 -30.58 11.54
N ASP A 915 14.64 -29.30 11.19
CA ASP A 915 13.88 -28.23 11.84
C ASP A 915 13.30 -27.24 10.82
N SER A 916 12.51 -26.28 11.32
CA SER A 916 11.95 -25.19 10.51
C SER A 916 13.06 -24.39 9.81
N LEU A 917 12.89 -24.11 8.52
CA LEU A 917 13.83 -23.34 7.68
C LEU A 917 13.78 -21.82 7.97
N VAL A 918 13.71 -21.44 9.25
CA VAL A 918 13.62 -20.04 9.69
C VAL A 918 14.93 -19.32 9.41
N GLY A 919 14.86 -18.20 8.69
CA GLY A 919 16.01 -17.36 8.38
C GLY A 919 16.62 -17.57 6.99
N SER A 920 16.20 -18.60 6.24
CA SER A 920 16.67 -18.85 4.87
C SER A 920 15.93 -18.01 3.82
N CYS A 921 14.63 -17.74 4.00
CA CYS A 921 13.88 -16.77 3.19
C CYS A 921 13.54 -15.56 4.07
N ALA A 922 14.19 -14.41 3.87
CA ALA A 922 14.03 -13.23 4.74
C ALA A 922 12.56 -12.76 4.91
N ASN A 923 12.15 -12.42 6.14
CA ASN A 923 10.87 -11.76 6.52
C ASN A 923 9.55 -12.49 6.17
N GLU A 924 9.46 -13.81 6.37
CA GLU A 924 8.22 -14.57 6.13
C GLU A 924 7.44 -14.94 7.42
N PRO A 925 6.09 -14.78 7.46
CA PRO A 925 5.27 -15.02 8.66
C PRO A 925 4.90 -16.50 8.90
N SER A 926 5.14 -17.42 7.97
CA SER A 926 4.87 -18.87 8.14
C SER A 926 5.91 -19.72 7.39
N PRO A 927 7.02 -20.10 8.05
CA PRO A 927 8.07 -20.92 7.45
C PRO A 927 7.61 -22.38 7.30
N PRO A 928 7.96 -23.06 6.18
CA PRO A 928 7.67 -24.48 6.01
C PRO A 928 8.50 -25.29 7.00
N ARG A 929 7.88 -26.30 7.62
CA ARG A 929 8.60 -27.34 8.37
C ARG A 929 8.91 -28.49 7.43
N VAL A 930 10.19 -28.68 7.16
CA VAL A 930 10.69 -29.77 6.31
C VAL A 930 11.46 -30.72 7.22
N VAL A 931 11.09 -32.00 7.20
CA VAL A 931 11.75 -33.04 7.99
C VAL A 931 12.16 -34.16 7.05
N GLY A 932 13.47 -34.40 6.92
CA GLY A 932 14.01 -35.42 6.03
C GLY A 932 15.29 -34.99 5.33
N VAL A 933 15.51 -35.53 4.14
CA VAL A 933 16.57 -35.12 3.23
C VAL A 933 15.92 -34.34 2.09
N ILE A 934 16.53 -33.23 1.70
CA ILE A 934 16.24 -32.55 0.44
C ILE A 934 17.22 -33.12 -0.58
N ASP A 935 16.69 -33.87 -1.52
CA ASP A 935 17.40 -34.39 -2.68
C ASP A 935 17.46 -33.27 -3.73
N ASP A 936 18.67 -32.85 -4.09
CA ASP A 936 18.96 -31.76 -5.03
C ASP A 936 18.33 -30.38 -4.79
N LEU A 937 17.03 -30.23 -4.96
CA LEU A 937 16.36 -28.94 -4.92
C LEU A 937 14.93 -29.05 -4.43
N LEU A 938 14.62 -28.35 -3.33
CA LEU A 938 13.26 -28.11 -2.89
C LEU A 938 12.80 -26.71 -3.31
N ILE A 939 11.66 -26.62 -4.02
CA ILE A 939 11.03 -25.34 -4.40
C ILE A 939 9.69 -25.19 -3.69
N ARG A 940 9.57 -24.12 -2.91
CA ARG A 940 8.29 -23.69 -2.32
C ARG A 940 7.47 -22.90 -3.34
N MET A 941 6.25 -23.36 -3.60
CA MET A 941 5.26 -22.78 -4.49
C MET A 941 4.17 -22.09 -3.67
N ARG A 942 3.89 -20.81 -3.92
CA ARG A 942 2.85 -20.07 -3.19
C ARG A 942 2.04 -19.11 -4.04
N PHE A 943 0.84 -18.78 -3.59
CA PHE A 943 0.08 -17.66 -4.12
C PHE A 943 0.20 -16.44 -3.20
N VAL A 944 0.29 -15.25 -3.79
CA VAL A 944 0.26 -13.96 -3.09
C VAL A 944 -0.81 -13.05 -3.69
N ALA A 945 -1.43 -12.21 -2.85
CA ALA A 945 -2.58 -11.39 -3.27
C ALA A 945 -2.18 -10.33 -4.32
N LEU A 946 -1.05 -9.66 -4.13
CA LEU A 946 -0.48 -8.65 -5.03
C LEU A 946 1.04 -8.75 -4.98
N GLN A 947 1.70 -8.66 -6.15
CA GLN A 947 3.14 -8.87 -6.29
C GLN A 947 3.79 -7.73 -7.08
N GLY A 948 3.51 -6.47 -6.68
CA GLY A 948 3.93 -5.30 -7.44
C GLY A 948 3.46 -5.37 -8.90
N ASN A 949 4.38 -5.14 -9.84
CA ASN A 949 4.11 -5.23 -11.29
C ASN A 949 4.44 -6.61 -11.89
N ALA A 950 4.69 -7.64 -11.07
CA ALA A 950 5.09 -8.98 -11.47
C ALA A 950 3.90 -9.95 -11.47
N SER A 951 3.89 -10.91 -12.40
CA SER A 951 2.88 -11.99 -12.45
C SER A 951 3.28 -13.22 -11.62
N ALA A 952 4.57 -13.47 -11.49
CA ALA A 952 5.21 -14.44 -10.61
C ALA A 952 6.62 -13.93 -10.26
N THR A 953 7.28 -14.50 -9.26
CA THR A 953 8.69 -14.20 -8.93
C THR A 953 9.37 -15.44 -8.36
N ALA A 954 10.63 -15.67 -8.71
CA ALA A 954 11.51 -16.67 -8.10
C ALA A 954 12.52 -16.05 -7.12
N THR A 955 12.87 -16.77 -6.06
CA THR A 955 13.90 -16.36 -5.09
C THR A 955 14.65 -17.59 -4.59
N ILE A 956 15.96 -17.45 -4.38
CA ILE A 956 16.78 -18.49 -3.78
C ILE A 956 16.90 -18.22 -2.27
N CYS A 957 16.46 -19.17 -1.45
CA CYS A 957 16.48 -19.06 0.00
C CYS A 957 17.64 -19.81 0.66
N GLY A 958 18.11 -20.89 0.04
CA GLY A 958 19.22 -21.69 0.57
C GLY A 958 20.17 -22.06 -0.56
N LYS A 959 21.46 -21.75 -0.38
CA LYS A 959 22.53 -22.07 -1.33
C LYS A 959 23.53 -23.03 -0.71
N ARG A 960 24.04 -23.97 -1.51
CA ARG A 960 25.16 -24.84 -1.15
C ARG A 960 26.43 -23.99 -1.09
N GLU A 961 27.19 -24.10 -0.01
CA GLU A 961 28.42 -23.30 0.17
C GLU A 961 29.48 -23.59 -0.92
N GLU A 962 29.56 -24.84 -1.38
CA GLU A 962 30.61 -25.29 -2.31
C GLU A 962 30.32 -24.94 -3.78
N SER A 963 29.07 -25.09 -4.23
CA SER A 963 28.69 -24.85 -5.63
C SER A 963 27.91 -23.55 -5.87
N GLY A 964 27.43 -22.90 -4.80
CA GLY A 964 26.57 -21.71 -4.88
C GLY A 964 25.15 -21.99 -5.41
N GLN A 965 24.85 -23.24 -5.78
CA GLN A 965 23.55 -23.65 -6.32
C GLN A 965 22.48 -23.69 -5.21
N ALA A 966 21.23 -23.44 -5.60
CA ALA A 966 20.11 -23.53 -4.70
C ALA A 966 19.90 -24.99 -4.23
N PHE A 967 19.76 -25.21 -2.94
CA PHE A 967 19.11 -26.41 -2.39
C PHE A 967 17.68 -26.11 -1.94
N LEU A 968 17.36 -24.82 -1.74
CA LEU A 968 16.03 -24.34 -1.40
C LEU A 968 15.70 -23.07 -2.20
N GLY A 969 14.64 -23.13 -2.99
CA GLY A 969 14.07 -22.01 -3.73
C GLY A 969 12.62 -21.71 -3.37
N MET A 970 12.12 -20.57 -3.84
CA MET A 970 10.74 -20.15 -3.67
C MET A 970 10.23 -19.49 -4.95
N ASN A 971 9.10 -19.98 -5.45
CA ASN A 971 8.34 -19.38 -6.53
C ASN A 971 6.99 -18.90 -5.98
N ALA A 972 6.72 -17.62 -6.17
CA ALA A 972 5.49 -16.99 -5.71
C ALA A 972 4.72 -16.45 -6.91
N PHE A 973 3.45 -16.82 -7.03
CA PHE A 973 2.57 -16.47 -8.15
C PHE A 973 1.50 -15.50 -7.68
N SER A 974 1.19 -14.50 -8.51
CA SER A 974 0.11 -13.57 -8.21
C SER A 974 -1.26 -14.22 -8.41
N LEU A 975 -2.09 -14.22 -7.35
CA LEU A 975 -3.41 -14.84 -7.36
C LEU A 975 -4.33 -14.19 -8.39
N TRP A 976 -4.25 -12.86 -8.55
CA TRP A 976 -5.05 -12.14 -9.55
C TRP A 976 -4.63 -12.44 -10.99
N TYR A 977 -3.40 -12.90 -11.24
CA TYR A 977 -2.90 -13.19 -12.58
C TYR A 977 -3.24 -14.63 -13.01
N VAL A 978 -3.05 -15.57 -12.10
CA VAL A 978 -3.22 -17.01 -12.35
C VAL A 978 -4.69 -17.43 -12.34
N ARG A 979 -5.58 -16.72 -11.64
CA ARG A 979 -7.00 -17.09 -11.48
C ARG A 979 -7.99 -16.07 -12.05
N ARG A 980 -7.61 -15.33 -13.10
CA ARG A 980 -8.57 -14.44 -13.78
C ARG A 980 -9.70 -15.25 -14.44
N PRO A 981 -10.87 -14.65 -14.68
CA PRO A 981 -11.94 -15.31 -15.44
C PRO A 981 -11.52 -15.81 -16.84
N ASP A 982 -10.46 -15.24 -17.43
CA ASP A 982 -9.88 -15.62 -18.72
C ASP A 982 -8.63 -16.52 -18.63
N SER A 983 -8.20 -16.93 -17.43
CA SER A 983 -7.00 -17.75 -17.26
C SER A 983 -7.27 -19.23 -17.55
N ASP A 984 -6.44 -19.84 -18.39
CA ASP A 984 -6.40 -21.29 -18.61
C ASP A 984 -5.22 -21.92 -17.85
N VAL A 985 -5.31 -23.21 -17.53
CA VAL A 985 -4.25 -24.00 -16.85
C VAL A 985 -2.91 -23.95 -17.58
N ASP A 986 -2.91 -23.70 -18.88
CA ASP A 986 -1.70 -23.50 -19.69
C ASP A 986 -0.90 -22.25 -19.29
N ARG A 987 -1.55 -21.22 -18.74
CA ARG A 987 -0.88 -20.00 -18.25
C ARG A 987 -0.02 -20.31 -17.02
N LEU A 988 -0.57 -21.01 -16.03
CA LEU A 988 0.15 -21.45 -14.83
C LEU A 988 1.32 -22.39 -15.19
N TYR A 989 1.10 -23.30 -16.14
CA TYR A 989 2.15 -24.20 -16.62
C TYR A 989 3.38 -23.43 -17.11
N ARG A 990 3.16 -22.44 -18.00
CA ARG A 990 4.25 -21.66 -18.57
C ARG A 990 4.95 -20.77 -17.53
N SER A 991 4.19 -20.13 -16.63
CA SER A 991 4.78 -19.35 -15.53
C SER A 991 5.61 -20.24 -14.61
N ALA A 992 5.10 -21.42 -14.21
CA ALA A 992 5.84 -22.35 -13.37
C ALA A 992 7.12 -22.86 -14.05
N LEU A 993 7.04 -23.24 -15.33
CA LEU A 993 8.20 -23.68 -16.11
C LEU A 993 9.29 -22.60 -16.16
N HIS A 994 8.90 -21.34 -16.30
CA HIS A 994 9.82 -20.20 -16.29
C HIS A 994 10.47 -19.98 -14.92
N GLU A 995 9.67 -19.85 -13.85
CA GLU A 995 10.19 -19.54 -12.51
C GLU A 995 11.09 -20.67 -11.94
N ILE A 996 10.80 -21.93 -12.26
CA ILE A 996 11.67 -23.06 -11.86
C ILE A 996 13.07 -22.91 -12.49
N GLY A 997 13.14 -22.41 -13.72
CA GLY A 997 14.40 -22.13 -14.41
C GLY A 997 15.28 -21.11 -13.67
N HIS A 998 14.68 -20.06 -13.10
CA HIS A 998 15.39 -19.07 -12.27
C HIS A 998 15.99 -19.68 -11.02
N VAL A 999 15.27 -20.59 -10.35
CA VAL A 999 15.77 -21.28 -9.15
C VAL A 999 16.95 -22.21 -9.48
N LEU A 1000 16.89 -22.90 -10.62
CA LEU A 1000 17.96 -23.78 -11.10
C LEU A 1000 19.25 -23.02 -11.51
N GLY A 1001 19.19 -21.69 -11.57
CA GLY A 1001 20.32 -20.85 -11.96
C GLY A 1001 20.59 -20.86 -13.46
N PHE A 1002 19.59 -21.18 -14.28
CA PHE A 1002 19.66 -20.98 -15.73
C PHE A 1002 19.52 -19.49 -16.04
N GLY A 1003 20.64 -18.79 -15.88
CA GLY A 1003 20.78 -17.36 -16.11
C GLY A 1003 21.43 -16.65 -14.92
N ASP A 1004 22.17 -15.59 -15.22
CA ASP A 1004 23.23 -15.10 -14.34
C ASP A 1004 22.72 -14.10 -13.29
N TRP A 1005 23.01 -14.37 -12.02
CA TRP A 1005 22.81 -13.48 -10.87
C TRP A 1005 24.05 -12.62 -10.61
N THR A 1006 24.85 -12.26 -11.63
CA THR A 1006 26.03 -11.39 -11.42
C THR A 1006 25.63 -9.95 -11.08
N THR A 1007 25.47 -9.71 -9.79
CA THR A 1007 25.38 -8.38 -9.19
C THR A 1007 26.74 -7.68 -9.32
N GLY A 1008 26.90 -6.85 -10.35
CA GLY A 1008 27.85 -5.73 -10.34
C GLY A 1008 27.23 -4.50 -9.64
N PRO A 1009 28.02 -3.63 -8.99
CA PRO A 1009 27.51 -2.52 -8.18
C PRO A 1009 27.01 -1.32 -8.99
N ASP A 1010 26.59 -1.49 -10.25
CA ASP A 1010 26.25 -0.40 -11.16
C ASP A 1010 24.72 -0.21 -11.31
N PRO A 1011 24.13 0.85 -10.75
CA PRO A 1011 22.70 1.15 -10.86
C PRO A 1011 22.23 1.51 -12.28
N ASP A 1012 23.15 1.88 -13.19
CA ASP A 1012 22.79 2.26 -14.56
C ASP A 1012 22.67 1.04 -15.50
N ALA A 1013 23.38 -0.05 -15.20
CA ALA A 1013 23.19 -1.33 -15.86
C ALA A 1013 21.77 -1.89 -15.62
N TRP A 1014 21.22 -1.67 -14.42
CA TRP A 1014 19.84 -2.02 -14.05
C TRP A 1014 18.81 -1.34 -14.97
N LYS A 1015 18.97 -0.04 -15.25
CA LYS A 1015 18.03 0.73 -16.10
C LYS A 1015 18.14 0.40 -17.59
N ALA A 1016 19.28 -0.07 -18.05
CA ALA A 1016 19.50 -0.43 -19.46
C ALA A 1016 18.84 -1.77 -19.83
N MET A 1017 18.85 -2.76 -18.93
CA MET A 1017 18.17 -4.05 -19.15
C MET A 1017 16.65 -3.93 -19.33
N TYR A 1018 15.99 -2.96 -18.68
CA TYR A 1018 14.54 -2.75 -18.79
C TYR A 1018 14.08 -2.08 -20.10
N ARG A 1019 15.00 -1.66 -20.98
CA ARG A 1019 14.67 -0.98 -22.27
C ARG A 1019 14.75 -1.92 -23.49
N GLY A 1020 15.23 -3.15 -23.31
CA GLY A 1020 15.31 -4.17 -24.38
C GLY A 1020 13.98 -4.90 -24.55
N VAL A 1021 13.39 -4.81 -25.73
CA VAL A 1021 12.10 -5.44 -26.05
C VAL A 1021 12.27 -6.95 -26.16
N GLY A 1022 11.73 -7.70 -25.20
CA GLY A 1022 11.29 -9.09 -25.42
C GLY A 1022 12.07 -10.23 -24.76
N THR A 1023 13.18 -10.00 -24.04
CA THR A 1023 13.95 -11.09 -23.40
C THR A 1023 14.21 -10.83 -21.91
N ASP A 1024 13.96 -11.84 -21.06
CA ASP A 1024 14.23 -11.83 -19.62
C ASP A 1024 15.74 -11.77 -19.39
N PRO A 1025 16.26 -10.68 -18.79
CA PRO A 1025 17.69 -10.52 -18.55
C PRO A 1025 18.26 -11.54 -17.54
N HIS A 1026 17.42 -12.10 -16.68
CA HIS A 1026 17.81 -13.11 -15.70
C HIS A 1026 17.83 -14.51 -16.29
N PHE A 1027 17.25 -14.70 -17.49
CA PHE A 1027 17.24 -15.96 -18.23
C PHE A 1027 17.91 -15.78 -19.60
N ALA A 1028 19.18 -15.37 -19.58
CA ALA A 1028 19.91 -14.94 -20.78
C ALA A 1028 21.02 -15.93 -21.21
N GLY A 1029 21.23 -16.02 -22.52
CA GLY A 1029 22.35 -16.74 -23.12
C GLY A 1029 21.98 -18.08 -23.79
N PRO A 1030 22.88 -18.63 -24.64
CA PRO A 1030 22.56 -19.80 -25.48
C PRO A 1030 22.27 -21.07 -24.69
N LEU A 1031 22.93 -21.27 -23.55
CA LEU A 1031 22.74 -22.45 -22.70
C LEU A 1031 21.43 -22.38 -21.92
N ALA A 1032 21.10 -21.22 -21.34
CA ALA A 1032 19.82 -21.01 -20.67
C ALA A 1032 18.66 -21.17 -21.67
N THR A 1033 18.75 -20.51 -22.83
CA THR A 1033 17.75 -20.63 -23.90
C THR A 1033 17.58 -22.06 -24.38
N ALA A 1034 18.68 -22.79 -24.61
CA ALA A 1034 18.63 -24.18 -25.05
C ALA A 1034 18.05 -25.10 -23.97
N ALA A 1035 18.33 -24.85 -22.69
CA ALA A 1035 17.77 -25.62 -21.58
C ALA A 1035 16.26 -25.39 -21.44
N PHE A 1036 15.78 -24.14 -21.57
CA PHE A 1036 14.34 -23.83 -21.54
C PHE A 1036 13.58 -24.36 -22.75
N ASP A 1037 14.16 -24.25 -23.95
CA ASP A 1037 13.63 -24.87 -25.16
C ASP A 1037 13.54 -26.40 -24.99
N ALA A 1038 14.57 -27.03 -24.40
CA ALA A 1038 14.59 -28.46 -24.13
C ALA A 1038 13.54 -28.89 -23.08
N ALA A 1039 13.25 -28.04 -22.10
CA ALA A 1039 12.19 -28.26 -21.11
C ALA A 1039 10.78 -28.10 -21.72
N GLY A 1040 10.67 -27.83 -23.03
CA GLY A 1040 9.41 -27.66 -23.72
C GLY A 1040 8.75 -26.31 -23.47
N GLY A 1041 9.55 -25.28 -23.17
CA GLY A 1041 9.08 -23.90 -23.12
C GLY A 1041 8.56 -23.44 -24.49
N LEU A 1042 7.39 -22.79 -24.50
CA LEU A 1042 6.84 -22.18 -25.70
C LEU A 1042 7.29 -20.71 -25.80
N ALA A 1043 7.65 -20.27 -26.99
CA ALA A 1043 7.91 -18.86 -27.25
C ALA A 1043 6.62 -18.03 -27.08
N TYR A 1044 6.65 -17.04 -26.19
CA TYR A 1044 5.59 -16.03 -26.09
C TYR A 1044 5.65 -15.05 -27.28
N PRO A 1045 4.56 -14.29 -27.57
CA PRO A 1045 4.55 -13.32 -28.66
C PRO A 1045 5.57 -12.20 -28.38
N GLY A 1046 6.77 -12.30 -28.97
CA GLY A 1046 7.85 -11.33 -28.76
C GLY A 1046 9.27 -11.89 -28.80
N GLY A 1047 9.46 -13.21 -28.66
CA GLY A 1047 10.79 -13.83 -28.76
C GLY A 1047 11.31 -14.42 -27.44
N LYS A 1048 11.28 -15.74 -27.40
CA LYS A 1048 11.89 -16.73 -26.48
C LYS A 1048 11.77 -16.63 -24.95
N VAL A 1049 11.80 -15.49 -24.25
CA VAL A 1049 11.40 -15.45 -22.82
C VAL A 1049 11.07 -14.01 -22.41
N PRO A 1050 9.81 -13.55 -22.28
CA PRO A 1050 9.53 -12.16 -21.91
C PRO A 1050 9.85 -11.87 -20.44
N LEU A 1051 10.21 -10.61 -20.15
CA LEU A 1051 10.11 -10.02 -18.81
C LEU A 1051 8.70 -10.30 -18.26
N GLU A 1052 8.57 -10.70 -16.99
CA GLU A 1052 7.29 -10.81 -16.26
C GLU A 1052 6.27 -9.79 -16.80
N ASP A 1053 5.08 -10.25 -17.19
CA ASP A 1053 4.00 -9.43 -17.76
C ASP A 1053 3.80 -8.12 -16.99
N LYS A 1054 4.52 -7.07 -17.40
CA LYS A 1054 4.29 -5.72 -16.88
C LYS A 1054 2.92 -5.32 -17.39
N ILE A 1055 1.94 -5.26 -16.50
CA ILE A 1055 0.74 -4.48 -16.79
C ILE A 1055 1.22 -3.04 -17.02
N PRO A 1056 0.82 -2.37 -18.13
CA PRO A 1056 0.97 -0.93 -18.21
C PRO A 1056 0.26 -0.31 -17.01
N LEU A 1057 0.96 0.56 -16.28
CA LEU A 1057 0.35 1.37 -15.22
C LEU A 1057 -0.85 2.11 -15.84
N VAL A 1058 -2.05 1.66 -15.51
CA VAL A 1058 -3.26 2.47 -15.64
C VAL A 1058 -3.18 3.49 -14.52
N GLY A 1059 -3.21 4.77 -14.89
CA GLY A 1059 -3.12 5.90 -13.98
C GLY A 1059 -4.26 6.00 -12.98
#